data_AF-A0A956R678-F1
#
_entry.id   AF-A0A956R678-F1
#
_cell.length_a   1.000
_cell.length_b   1.000
_cell.length_c   1.000
_cell.angle_alpha   90.00
_cell.angle_beta   90.00
_cell.angle_gamma   90.00
#
_symmetry.space_group_name_H-M   'P 1'
#
loop_
_entity.id
_entity.type
_entity.pdbx_description
1 polymer ?
#
loop_
_entity_poly.entity_id
_entity_poly.type
_entity_poly.pdbx_seq_one_letter_code
_entity_poly.pdbx_strand_id
1 'polypeptide(L)'
;MKSPSTTKNAAASWAVFTLLGLAGVGWSACARVEHGGVEIVTEGVHSVEVGASIELVAQTVRGTDHAYTWSSEDESIATVSAAGIVTGVAAGEVLITVEGDDTAAIGEHVVVVLAVGGGSEDTGGQDTGEGSTSSETGEPPEPDDEVPFEEQWRMSAHADATAEAFNHWNEDGEIPQSCARCHSREGFRDYLGDDGSEVAIVNQPAPTGSVVDCQTCHNDAATKLDWVIFPSGETVTELGAEARCMTCHQGRGSTDSVDATITAAGVGDDEVSDALSFQNIHYFPTAATLFAGRARGGYQYADQVYDRRFRHVPGYDSCVGCHDPHSTQPRFDGCVSCHDEAVDAPGVRQVRMIASRNVDYDGDGDTSVGIYYEVKGLEEKLYRAIQAYASGVVGQTICYSPQAYPYWFDSATGATAECTEAEATGDNAYAQWTPRLVRAAYNYQMARKDPGAYVHNGRYIIKLLHDSIVDLNGVIAQPIDMSQAQRDAPGHFNGASEAARHWDEDEAVSASCSKCHSGAPGFRFYVEYGVGVEVPETANGLECYTCHESFEDEYAVLEVGSTTYANGVELSHEGYDNICATCHSGRQAGASVDGAIASGNLSFRNVHYLPAAGVRNGNESGVGYEYAGAQYAGFLEHDSRTQCTGCHDPVISNHTFRIADVWDSVCDVCHSDQSGPEEIRLVHLDDYDGDGNTGETLRGELQGLANRLLLQIVASAPSPICYGDNYPYWLGAMGDASGHCPPDAQGSYSNWTPGLVRATYNFQLHHVEPGAYAHNFEYMAQLLHDSIEDLGGDVSGLVRP
;
A
#
# COMPACT_ATOMS: atom_id res chain seq x y z
N MET A 1 45.65 13.12 -18.52
CA MET A 1 46.55 12.74 -19.64
C MET A 1 46.98 11.29 -19.45
N LYS A 2 46.65 10.42 -20.42
CA LYS A 2 47.24 9.11 -20.76
C LYS A 2 47.53 8.06 -19.66
N SER A 3 46.75 6.97 -19.71
CA SER A 3 47.15 5.56 -19.50
C SER A 3 48.39 5.18 -20.37
N PRO A 4 49.03 3.96 -20.39
CA PRO A 4 48.76 2.66 -19.73
C PRO A 4 50.03 1.88 -19.26
N SER A 5 49.90 0.62 -18.79
CA SER A 5 50.29 -0.59 -19.57
C SER A 5 50.84 -1.80 -18.77
N THR A 6 50.15 -2.94 -18.97
CA THR A 6 50.67 -4.28 -19.41
C THR A 6 51.53 -5.13 -18.45
N THR A 7 51.41 -6.47 -18.33
CA THR A 7 51.59 -7.56 -19.34
C THR A 7 51.38 -8.92 -18.60
N LYS A 8 50.66 -9.94 -19.12
CA LYS A 8 51.05 -11.10 -20.00
C LYS A 8 50.93 -12.51 -19.34
N ASN A 9 50.12 -13.35 -19.99
CA ASN A 9 50.33 -14.74 -20.48
C ASN A 9 51.00 -15.83 -19.63
N ALA A 10 50.39 -17.04 -19.56
CA ALA A 10 50.66 -18.15 -20.51
C ALA A 10 49.95 -19.46 -20.10
N ALA A 11 49.55 -20.25 -21.10
CA ALA A 11 48.90 -21.56 -21.01
C ALA A 11 49.86 -22.72 -21.33
N ALA A 12 49.60 -23.93 -20.82
CA ALA A 12 49.96 -25.22 -21.45
C ALA A 12 49.26 -26.42 -20.76
N SER A 13 48.88 -27.43 -21.56
CA SER A 13 48.04 -28.58 -21.23
C SER A 13 48.79 -29.93 -21.22
N TRP A 14 48.08 -30.99 -20.77
CA TRP A 14 48.13 -32.44 -21.09
C TRP A 14 48.71 -33.44 -20.07
N ALA A 15 47.87 -34.36 -19.57
CA ALA A 15 48.09 -35.82 -19.58
C ALA A 15 46.83 -36.62 -19.15
N VAL A 16 46.67 -37.81 -19.75
CA VAL A 16 45.55 -38.78 -19.68
C VAL A 16 45.90 -39.96 -18.77
N PHE A 17 44.96 -40.53 -18.00
CA PHE A 17 44.93 -41.97 -17.64
C PHE A 17 43.51 -42.45 -17.26
N THR A 18 43.24 -43.73 -17.57
CA THR A 18 41.93 -44.39 -17.61
C THR A 18 41.72 -45.41 -16.47
N LEU A 19 40.43 -45.60 -16.10
CA LEU A 19 39.73 -46.82 -15.63
C LEU A 19 39.63 -47.23 -14.12
N LEU A 20 38.34 -47.42 -13.74
CA LEU A 20 37.69 -48.39 -12.83
C LEU A 20 37.43 -48.06 -11.34
N GLY A 21 36.22 -47.53 -11.08
CA GLY A 21 35.16 -48.23 -10.32
C GLY A 21 35.05 -48.02 -8.81
N LEU A 22 34.06 -47.22 -8.37
CA LEU A 22 32.95 -47.56 -7.43
C LEU A 22 32.30 -46.30 -6.85
N ALA A 23 30.96 -46.34 -6.81
CA ALA A 23 29.96 -45.51 -6.13
C ALA A 23 30.43 -44.28 -5.31
N GLY A 24 29.91 -43.12 -5.68
CA GLY A 24 29.95 -41.91 -4.87
C GLY A 24 28.94 -40.88 -5.40
N VAL A 25 27.97 -40.55 -4.54
CA VAL A 25 26.96 -39.51 -4.68
C VAL A 25 27.55 -38.25 -5.31
N GLY A 26 27.06 -37.87 -6.49
CA GLY A 26 27.45 -36.65 -7.19
C GLY A 26 26.29 -35.68 -7.21
N TRP A 27 26.48 -34.55 -6.53
CA TRP A 27 25.65 -33.35 -6.62
C TRP A 27 25.20 -33.08 -8.06
N SER A 28 23.88 -33.15 -8.28
CA SER A 28 23.29 -32.45 -9.42
C SER A 28 23.48 -30.96 -9.16
N ALA A 29 24.13 -30.32 -10.12
CA ALA A 29 24.18 -28.89 -10.27
C ALA A 29 22.78 -28.29 -10.07
N CYS A 30 22.72 -27.18 -9.31
CA CYS A 30 21.56 -26.31 -9.28
C CYS A 30 21.07 -26.09 -10.72
N ALA A 31 19.86 -26.59 -10.99
CA ALA A 31 19.08 -26.09 -12.10
C ALA A 31 18.84 -24.61 -11.82
N ARG A 32 19.36 -23.77 -12.72
CA ARG A 32 19.04 -22.36 -12.83
C ARG A 32 17.52 -22.26 -12.92
N VAL A 33 16.90 -21.46 -12.05
CA VAL A 33 15.50 -21.08 -12.16
C VAL A 33 15.34 -20.37 -13.50
N GLU A 34 14.53 -20.92 -14.40
CA GLU A 34 14.13 -20.21 -15.61
C GLU A 34 13.11 -19.15 -15.16
N HIS A 35 13.54 -17.88 -15.25
CA HIS A 35 12.70 -16.70 -15.14
C HIS A 35 11.57 -16.79 -16.19
N GLY A 36 10.38 -16.27 -15.87
CA GLY A 36 9.22 -16.23 -16.78
C GLY A 36 9.62 -15.77 -18.20
N GLY A 37 9.03 -16.40 -19.22
CA GLY A 37 9.38 -16.17 -20.62
C GLY A 37 9.25 -14.71 -21.04
N VAL A 38 9.95 -14.36 -22.12
CA VAL A 38 9.84 -13.06 -22.79
C VAL A 38 8.41 -12.87 -23.31
N GLU A 39 7.82 -11.69 -23.13
CA GLU A 39 6.46 -11.35 -23.60
C GLU A 39 6.44 -10.02 -24.37
N ILE A 40 5.38 -9.75 -25.14
CA ILE A 40 5.16 -8.46 -25.82
C ILE A 40 3.82 -7.86 -25.40
N VAL A 41 3.85 -6.59 -25.00
CA VAL A 41 2.67 -5.79 -24.68
C VAL A 41 2.39 -4.80 -25.82
N THR A 42 1.12 -4.67 -26.20
CA THR A 42 0.64 -3.73 -27.23
C THR A 42 -0.12 -2.56 -26.60
N GLU A 43 0.04 -1.36 -27.15
CA GLU A 43 -0.64 -0.14 -26.70
C GLU A 43 -1.21 0.64 -27.91
N GLY A 44 -2.39 1.23 -27.76
CA GLY A 44 -3.08 1.97 -28.82
C GLY A 44 -4.59 2.08 -28.58
N VAL A 45 -5.28 2.83 -29.44
CA VAL A 45 -6.75 2.93 -29.41
C VAL A 45 -7.38 1.68 -30.02
N HIS A 46 -8.52 1.25 -29.51
CA HIS A 46 -9.17 0.00 -29.92
C HIS A 46 -10.12 0.15 -31.12
N SER A 47 -10.31 1.36 -31.65
CA SER A 47 -11.21 1.58 -32.78
C SER A 47 -10.64 2.52 -33.84
N VAL A 48 -11.07 2.32 -35.09
CA VAL A 48 -10.69 3.14 -36.25
C VAL A 48 -11.85 3.22 -37.24
N GLU A 49 -12.14 4.38 -37.83
CA GLU A 49 -13.17 4.45 -38.87
C GLU A 49 -12.71 3.81 -40.19
N VAL A 50 -13.66 3.32 -41.00
CA VAL A 50 -13.35 2.84 -42.36
C VAL A 50 -12.63 3.94 -43.16
N GLY A 51 -11.40 3.65 -43.58
CA GLY A 51 -10.52 4.55 -44.33
C GLY A 51 -9.61 5.45 -43.47
N ALA A 52 -9.77 5.45 -42.14
CA ALA A 52 -8.87 6.11 -41.21
C ALA A 52 -7.76 5.16 -40.75
N SER A 53 -6.74 5.71 -40.07
CA SER A 53 -5.63 4.95 -39.51
C SER A 53 -5.34 5.33 -38.06
N ILE A 54 -4.93 4.34 -37.27
CA ILE A 54 -4.46 4.47 -35.89
C ILE A 54 -3.08 3.84 -35.75
N GLU A 55 -2.33 4.18 -34.71
CA GLU A 55 -1.00 3.61 -34.44
C GLU A 55 -1.05 2.71 -33.21
N LEU A 56 -0.49 1.50 -33.34
CA LEU A 56 -0.21 0.60 -32.25
C LEU A 56 1.30 0.56 -31.98
N VAL A 57 1.66 0.50 -30.70
CA VAL A 57 3.04 0.40 -30.22
C VAL A 57 3.23 -0.95 -29.53
N ALA A 58 4.39 -1.59 -29.74
CA ALA A 58 4.75 -2.84 -29.09
C ALA A 58 6.00 -2.68 -28.21
N GLN A 59 6.01 -3.37 -27.07
CA GLN A 59 7.13 -3.42 -26.16
C GLN A 59 7.42 -4.85 -25.68
N THR A 60 8.65 -5.30 -25.90
CA THR A 60 9.16 -6.53 -25.30
C THR A 60 9.47 -6.34 -23.81
N VAL A 61 8.86 -7.17 -22.98
CA VAL A 61 9.09 -7.22 -21.54
C VAL A 61 9.98 -8.41 -21.23
N ARG A 62 10.96 -8.23 -20.32
CA ARG A 62 11.93 -9.27 -19.91
C ARG A 62 12.78 -9.83 -21.08
N GLY A 63 12.95 -9.04 -22.15
CA GLY A 63 13.76 -9.35 -23.33
C GLY A 63 14.15 -8.09 -24.10
N THR A 64 14.66 -8.26 -25.32
CA THR A 64 14.93 -7.14 -26.23
C THR A 64 14.69 -7.60 -27.65
N ASP A 65 13.84 -6.89 -28.38
CA ASP A 65 13.65 -7.06 -29.81
C ASP A 65 14.11 -5.79 -30.54
N HIS A 66 14.87 -5.96 -31.61
CA HIS A 66 15.33 -4.84 -32.43
C HIS A 66 14.27 -4.39 -33.46
N ALA A 67 13.25 -5.21 -33.70
CA ALA A 67 12.14 -4.93 -34.60
C ALA A 67 10.94 -5.82 -34.25
N TYR A 68 9.77 -5.43 -34.76
CA TYR A 68 8.51 -6.13 -34.58
C TYR A 68 7.88 -6.46 -35.93
N THR A 69 7.29 -7.64 -36.02
CA THR A 69 6.52 -8.08 -37.18
C THR A 69 5.03 -8.06 -36.84
N TRP A 70 4.26 -7.23 -37.56
CA TRP A 70 2.82 -7.05 -37.36
C TRP A 70 2.01 -7.84 -38.38
N SER A 71 0.85 -8.36 -37.98
CA SER A 71 -0.11 -9.00 -38.87
C SER A 71 -1.55 -8.75 -38.42
N SER A 72 -2.48 -8.77 -39.38
CA SER A 72 -3.91 -8.69 -39.12
C SER A 72 -4.53 -10.05 -39.40
N GLU A 73 -5.40 -10.51 -38.50
CA GLU A 73 -6.14 -11.77 -38.68
C GLU A 73 -7.07 -11.73 -39.92
N ASP A 74 -7.64 -10.57 -40.22
CA ASP A 74 -8.50 -10.32 -41.39
C ASP A 74 -8.24 -8.94 -42.02
N GLU A 75 -7.39 -8.89 -43.04
CA GLU A 75 -7.08 -7.69 -43.81
C GLU A 75 -8.29 -7.09 -44.57
N SER A 76 -9.41 -7.83 -44.70
CA SER A 76 -10.64 -7.28 -45.27
C SER A 76 -11.40 -6.37 -44.29
N ILE A 77 -11.09 -6.47 -42.99
CA ILE A 77 -11.62 -5.64 -41.92
C ILE A 77 -10.64 -4.51 -41.59
N ALA A 78 -9.38 -4.81 -41.26
CA ALA A 78 -8.33 -3.80 -41.09
C ALA A 78 -6.96 -4.31 -41.54
N THR A 79 -6.13 -3.44 -42.11
CA THR A 79 -4.74 -3.76 -42.48
C THR A 79 -3.79 -3.16 -41.46
N VAL A 80 -2.66 -3.79 -41.18
CA VAL A 80 -1.59 -3.24 -40.33
C VAL A 80 -0.28 -3.14 -41.10
N SER A 81 0.42 -2.02 -40.96
CA SER A 81 1.73 -1.82 -41.57
C SER A 81 2.87 -2.33 -40.68
N ALA A 82 4.08 -2.44 -41.24
CA ALA A 82 5.28 -2.80 -40.49
C ALA A 82 5.66 -1.80 -39.38
N ALA A 83 5.04 -0.61 -39.35
CA ALA A 83 5.22 0.40 -38.30
C ALA A 83 4.12 0.36 -37.23
N GLY A 84 3.23 -0.64 -37.23
CA GLY A 84 2.10 -0.71 -36.30
C GLY A 84 0.91 0.19 -36.68
N ILE A 85 0.93 0.84 -37.85
CA ILE A 85 -0.21 1.64 -38.32
C ILE A 85 -1.32 0.73 -38.83
N VAL A 86 -2.46 0.71 -38.14
CA VAL A 86 -3.67 -0.04 -38.50
C VAL A 86 -4.62 0.87 -39.28
N THR A 87 -5.13 0.42 -40.43
CA THR A 87 -6.07 1.15 -41.28
C THR A 87 -7.36 0.37 -41.44
N GLY A 88 -8.49 1.00 -41.11
CA GLY A 88 -9.81 0.40 -41.25
C GLY A 88 -10.20 0.21 -42.72
N VAL A 89 -10.66 -0.98 -43.09
CA VAL A 89 -11.05 -1.36 -44.46
C VAL A 89 -12.56 -1.55 -44.58
N ALA A 90 -13.16 -2.26 -43.64
CA ALA A 90 -14.62 -2.47 -43.57
C ALA A 90 -15.04 -2.61 -42.12
N ALA A 91 -16.29 -2.22 -41.81
CA ALA A 91 -16.78 -2.31 -40.44
C ALA A 91 -16.77 -3.76 -39.94
N GLY A 92 -16.27 -3.97 -38.72
CA GLY A 92 -16.03 -5.29 -38.15
C GLY A 92 -14.89 -5.27 -37.14
N GLU A 93 -14.65 -6.38 -36.47
CA GLU A 93 -13.57 -6.54 -35.50
C GLU A 93 -12.46 -7.41 -36.09
N VAL A 94 -11.20 -7.08 -35.78
CA VAL A 94 -10.06 -7.90 -36.18
C VAL A 94 -8.95 -7.88 -35.13
N LEU A 95 -8.35 -9.04 -34.87
CA LEU A 95 -7.17 -9.16 -34.02
C LEU A 95 -5.91 -8.75 -34.81
N ILE A 96 -5.13 -7.84 -34.22
CA ILE A 96 -3.81 -7.47 -34.70
C ILE A 96 -2.77 -8.17 -33.82
N THR A 97 -1.91 -8.97 -34.44
CA THR A 97 -0.84 -9.71 -33.76
C THR A 97 0.51 -9.05 -34.03
N VAL A 98 1.37 -8.98 -33.02
CA VAL A 98 2.75 -8.56 -33.12
C VAL A 98 3.70 -9.65 -32.61
N GLU A 99 4.76 -9.92 -33.35
CA GLU A 99 5.83 -10.84 -32.98
C GLU A 99 7.16 -10.09 -32.85
N GLY A 100 7.95 -10.42 -31.83
CA GLY A 100 9.30 -9.89 -31.63
C GLY A 100 10.32 -10.63 -32.49
N ASP A 101 11.12 -9.90 -33.28
CA ASP A 101 12.04 -10.53 -34.25
C ASP A 101 13.16 -11.36 -33.61
N ASP A 102 13.59 -11.03 -32.39
CA ASP A 102 14.66 -11.72 -31.67
C ASP A 102 14.13 -12.75 -30.66
N THR A 103 13.00 -12.42 -30.02
CA THR A 103 12.47 -13.18 -28.88
C THR A 103 11.38 -14.16 -29.29
N ALA A 104 10.77 -13.96 -30.47
CA ALA A 104 9.60 -14.67 -30.97
C ALA A 104 8.40 -14.64 -30.00
N ALA A 105 8.40 -13.71 -29.05
CA ALA A 105 7.27 -13.46 -28.18
C ALA A 105 6.12 -12.84 -28.97
N ILE A 106 4.88 -13.11 -28.55
CA ILE A 106 3.66 -12.66 -29.24
C ILE A 106 2.89 -11.69 -28.35
N GLY A 107 2.46 -10.58 -28.94
CA GLY A 107 1.49 -9.64 -28.37
C GLY A 107 0.26 -9.52 -29.28
N GLU A 108 -0.88 -9.19 -28.70
CA GLU A 108 -2.17 -9.14 -29.40
C GLU A 108 -2.90 -7.83 -29.09
N HIS A 109 -3.65 -7.31 -30.06
CA HIS A 109 -4.42 -6.07 -29.92
C HIS A 109 -5.69 -6.13 -30.77
N VAL A 110 -6.86 -6.10 -30.15
CA VAL A 110 -8.15 -6.10 -30.87
C VAL A 110 -8.45 -4.70 -31.41
N VAL A 111 -8.82 -4.61 -32.68
CA VAL A 111 -9.23 -3.37 -33.35
C VAL A 111 -10.63 -3.51 -33.95
N VAL A 112 -11.51 -2.57 -33.59
CA VAL A 112 -12.87 -2.45 -34.12
C VAL A 112 -12.91 -1.36 -35.19
N VAL A 113 -13.26 -1.75 -36.41
CA VAL A 113 -13.47 -0.81 -37.51
C VAL A 113 -14.90 -0.33 -37.51
N LEU A 114 -15.08 0.98 -37.33
CA LEU A 114 -16.39 1.63 -37.27
C LEU A 114 -16.82 2.05 -38.69
N ALA A 115 -18.09 1.83 -39.01
CA ALA A 115 -18.67 2.33 -40.26
C ALA A 115 -18.69 3.87 -40.26
N VAL A 116 -18.33 4.51 -41.38
CA VAL A 116 -18.50 5.96 -41.53
C VAL A 116 -20.00 6.27 -41.59
N GLY A 117 -20.56 6.74 -40.49
CA GLY A 117 -21.97 7.11 -40.39
C GLY A 117 -22.26 8.43 -41.10
N GLY A 118 -22.94 8.36 -42.26
CA GLY A 118 -23.88 9.43 -42.60
C GLY A 118 -25.03 9.37 -41.59
N GLY A 119 -25.32 10.50 -40.93
CA GLY A 119 -26.24 10.60 -39.79
C GLY A 119 -27.48 9.70 -39.91
N SER A 120 -27.67 8.86 -38.90
CA SER A 120 -28.87 8.03 -38.76
C SER A 120 -30.00 8.89 -38.22
N GLU A 121 -31.06 9.02 -39.02
CA GLU A 121 -32.33 9.64 -38.64
C GLU A 121 -32.94 8.94 -37.42
N ASP A 122 -33.16 9.73 -36.36
CA ASP A 122 -34.04 9.44 -35.24
C ASP A 122 -35.49 9.26 -35.75
N THR A 123 -36.02 8.03 -35.67
CA THR A 123 -37.46 7.82 -35.82
C THR A 123 -38.16 8.04 -34.48
N GLY A 124 -38.35 9.31 -34.14
CA GLY A 124 -39.17 9.74 -33.01
C GLY A 124 -40.61 9.23 -33.13
N GLY A 125 -41.03 8.41 -32.16
CA GLY A 125 -42.41 8.03 -31.94
C GLY A 125 -43.20 9.16 -31.26
N GLN A 126 -44.17 9.71 -31.98
CA GLN A 126 -45.07 10.79 -31.58
C GLN A 126 -45.87 10.50 -30.30
N ASP A 127 -45.80 11.42 -29.33
CA ASP A 127 -46.90 11.68 -28.40
C ASP A 127 -47.62 12.98 -28.81
N THR A 128 -48.96 12.96 -28.84
CA THR A 128 -49.79 14.03 -29.40
C THR A 128 -50.59 14.78 -28.35
N GLY A 129 -50.38 16.11 -28.32
CA GLY A 129 -51.39 17.14 -28.05
C GLY A 129 -51.41 17.69 -26.62
N GLU A 130 -51.64 18.97 -26.33
CA GLU A 130 -51.92 20.24 -27.04
C GLU A 130 -51.47 21.33 -26.02
N GLY A 131 -50.79 22.43 -26.31
CA GLY A 131 -51.18 23.55 -27.18
C GLY A 131 -50.93 24.88 -26.44
N SER A 132 -50.29 25.87 -27.09
CA SER A 132 -50.61 27.32 -26.99
C SER A 132 -49.49 28.21 -27.56
N THR A 133 -49.68 28.62 -28.81
CA THR A 133 -49.35 29.89 -29.49
C THR A 133 -48.35 30.89 -28.84
N SER A 134 -47.32 31.30 -29.60
CA SER A 134 -47.27 32.62 -30.27
C SER A 134 -45.99 32.78 -31.12
N SER A 135 -46.10 33.64 -32.13
CA SER A 135 -45.19 33.88 -33.25
C SER A 135 -43.99 34.77 -32.93
N GLU A 136 -42.85 34.58 -33.60
CA GLU A 136 -42.26 35.54 -34.55
C GLU A 136 -40.98 35.00 -35.22
N THR A 137 -40.89 35.28 -36.53
CA THR A 137 -39.71 35.46 -37.40
C THR A 137 -38.49 34.53 -37.24
N GLY A 138 -38.27 33.70 -38.26
CA GLY A 138 -37.11 32.84 -38.40
C GLY A 138 -35.78 33.58 -38.55
N GLU A 139 -34.89 33.28 -37.62
CA GLU A 139 -33.43 33.26 -37.77
C GLU A 139 -33.05 32.06 -38.67
N PRO A 140 -31.98 32.10 -39.48
CA PRO A 140 -31.42 30.88 -40.08
C PRO A 140 -31.01 29.91 -38.96
N PRO A 141 -31.01 28.57 -39.18
CA PRO A 141 -30.47 27.66 -38.17
C PRO A 141 -29.02 28.05 -37.88
N GLU A 142 -28.70 28.22 -36.59
CA GLU A 142 -27.34 28.33 -36.10
C GLU A 142 -26.52 27.10 -36.53
N PRO A 143 -25.19 27.20 -36.71
CA PRO A 143 -24.38 26.08 -37.19
C PRO A 143 -24.51 24.92 -36.20
N ASP A 144 -24.58 23.69 -36.71
CA ASP A 144 -24.70 22.44 -35.93
C ASP A 144 -23.95 22.54 -34.59
N ASP A 145 -24.69 22.49 -33.48
CA ASP A 145 -24.13 22.43 -32.13
C ASP A 145 -23.38 21.10 -31.99
N GLU A 146 -22.08 21.09 -32.33
CA GLU A 146 -21.19 19.96 -32.11
C GLU A 146 -21.14 19.65 -30.61
N VAL A 147 -21.58 18.45 -30.20
CA VAL A 147 -21.56 18.04 -28.80
C VAL A 147 -20.10 17.95 -28.35
N PRO A 148 -19.67 18.72 -27.33
CA PRO A 148 -18.28 18.71 -26.90
C PRO A 148 -17.81 17.31 -26.53
N PHE A 149 -16.60 16.95 -26.96
CA PHE A 149 -15.94 15.66 -26.67
C PHE A 149 -16.67 14.41 -27.20
N GLU A 150 -17.70 14.55 -28.05
CA GLU A 150 -18.43 13.42 -28.63
C GLU A 150 -17.51 12.44 -29.36
N GLU A 151 -16.55 12.98 -30.13
CA GLU A 151 -15.53 12.17 -30.80
C GLU A 151 -14.69 11.36 -29.80
N GLN A 152 -14.25 11.98 -28.71
CA GLN A 152 -13.44 11.29 -27.70
C GLN A 152 -14.22 10.16 -27.04
N TRP A 153 -15.51 10.40 -26.73
CA TRP A 153 -16.38 9.38 -26.15
C TRP A 153 -16.67 8.25 -27.12
N ARG A 154 -16.97 8.55 -28.39
CA ARG A 154 -17.23 7.55 -29.43
C ARG A 154 -16.07 6.58 -29.63
N MET A 155 -14.85 7.03 -29.37
CA MET A 155 -13.63 6.22 -29.45
C MET A 155 -13.28 5.50 -28.13
N SER A 156 -14.06 5.68 -27.06
CA SER A 156 -13.84 5.02 -25.77
C SER A 156 -14.42 3.60 -25.73
N ALA A 157 -13.88 2.77 -24.83
CA ALA A 157 -14.40 1.41 -24.60
C ALA A 157 -15.85 1.39 -24.11
N HIS A 158 -16.34 2.49 -23.51
CA HIS A 158 -17.72 2.61 -23.05
C HIS A 158 -18.73 2.81 -24.19
N ALA A 159 -18.29 3.34 -25.33
CA ALA A 159 -19.13 3.50 -26.52
C ALA A 159 -19.05 2.30 -27.47
N ASP A 160 -18.19 1.33 -27.19
CA ASP A 160 -18.02 0.14 -28.02
C ASP A 160 -19.20 -0.83 -27.85
N ALA A 161 -20.24 -0.61 -28.65
CA ALA A 161 -21.41 -1.48 -28.73
C ALA A 161 -21.10 -2.87 -29.31
N THR A 162 -19.87 -3.16 -29.73
CA THR A 162 -19.44 -4.51 -30.15
C THR A 162 -18.84 -5.33 -29.01
N ALA A 163 -18.38 -4.68 -27.94
CA ALA A 163 -17.76 -5.35 -26.81
C ALA A 163 -18.68 -6.35 -26.10
N GLU A 164 -18.10 -7.47 -25.67
CA GLU A 164 -18.79 -8.52 -24.90
C GLU A 164 -19.53 -7.94 -23.68
N ALA A 165 -18.97 -6.91 -23.05
CA ALA A 165 -19.61 -6.22 -21.94
C ALA A 165 -21.03 -5.69 -22.25
N PHE A 166 -21.34 -5.34 -23.50
CA PHE A 166 -22.67 -4.83 -23.87
C PHE A 166 -23.46 -5.81 -24.74
N ASN A 167 -22.79 -6.80 -25.34
CA ASN A 167 -23.42 -7.76 -26.26
C ASN A 167 -23.73 -9.13 -25.69
N HIS A 168 -23.20 -9.49 -24.52
CA HIS A 168 -23.36 -10.81 -23.93
C HIS A 168 -24.82 -11.33 -23.94
N TRP A 169 -25.78 -10.45 -23.65
CA TRP A 169 -27.20 -10.81 -23.52
C TRP A 169 -28.03 -10.60 -24.79
N ASN A 170 -27.41 -10.30 -25.95
CA ASN A 170 -28.16 -10.03 -27.17
C ASN A 170 -29.04 -11.19 -27.63
N GLU A 171 -28.58 -12.43 -27.46
CA GLU A 171 -29.38 -13.63 -27.77
C GLU A 171 -30.53 -13.83 -26.77
N ASP A 172 -30.35 -13.43 -25.52
CA ASP A 172 -31.36 -13.49 -24.46
C ASP A 172 -32.42 -12.37 -24.61
N GLY A 173 -32.06 -11.27 -25.29
CA GLY A 173 -32.95 -10.15 -25.62
C GLY A 173 -33.15 -9.12 -24.50
N GLU A 174 -32.62 -9.37 -23.31
CA GLU A 174 -32.64 -8.44 -22.18
C GLU A 174 -31.41 -8.64 -21.28
N ILE A 175 -30.90 -7.54 -20.74
CA ILE A 175 -29.81 -7.54 -19.76
C ILE A 175 -30.42 -7.74 -18.37
N PRO A 176 -30.03 -8.80 -17.62
CA PRO A 176 -30.59 -9.08 -16.31
C PRO A 176 -30.41 -7.92 -15.32
N GLN A 177 -31.36 -7.75 -14.39
CA GLN A 177 -31.34 -6.71 -13.33
C GLN A 177 -29.97 -6.61 -12.63
N SER A 178 -29.35 -7.75 -12.30
CA SER A 178 -28.08 -7.81 -11.58
C SER A 178 -26.85 -7.38 -12.39
N CYS A 179 -27.01 -7.19 -13.71
CA CYS A 179 -25.98 -6.76 -14.65
C CYS A 179 -26.28 -5.39 -15.25
N ALA A 180 -27.56 -5.04 -15.40
CA ALA A 180 -28.02 -3.86 -16.12
C ALA A 180 -27.46 -2.54 -15.59
N ARG A 181 -27.15 -2.43 -14.28
CA ARG A 181 -26.56 -1.22 -13.67
C ARG A 181 -25.36 -0.67 -14.45
N CYS A 182 -24.50 -1.55 -14.95
CA CYS A 182 -23.21 -1.16 -15.54
C CYS A 182 -23.06 -1.56 -17.01
N HIS A 183 -24.01 -2.31 -17.53
CA HIS A 183 -24.00 -2.83 -18.89
C HIS A 183 -25.09 -2.20 -19.77
N SER A 184 -25.75 -1.15 -19.30
CA SER A 184 -26.75 -0.40 -20.07
C SER A 184 -26.94 1.01 -19.53
N ARG A 185 -27.32 1.96 -20.39
CA ARG A 185 -27.77 3.29 -19.94
C ARG A 185 -29.00 3.18 -19.06
N GLU A 186 -29.99 2.38 -19.48
CA GLU A 186 -31.27 2.24 -18.81
C GLU A 186 -31.11 1.72 -17.37
N GLY A 187 -30.31 0.67 -17.18
CA GLY A 187 -30.08 0.12 -15.85
C GLY A 187 -29.32 1.06 -14.91
N PHE A 188 -28.41 1.89 -15.42
CA PHE A 188 -27.77 2.92 -14.60
C PHE A 188 -28.77 4.01 -14.19
N ARG A 189 -29.64 4.46 -15.10
CA ARG A 189 -30.68 5.46 -14.80
C ARG A 189 -31.73 4.94 -13.81
N ASP A 190 -32.15 3.68 -13.94
CA ASP A 190 -33.00 2.97 -12.98
C ASP A 190 -32.34 2.96 -11.59
N TYR A 191 -31.06 2.54 -11.53
CA TYR A 191 -30.28 2.53 -10.27
C TYR A 191 -30.20 3.90 -9.60
N LEU A 192 -30.10 4.99 -10.37
CA LEU A 192 -30.06 6.34 -9.83
C LEU A 192 -31.44 6.92 -9.49
N GLY A 193 -32.53 6.24 -9.86
CA GLY A 193 -33.90 6.74 -9.77
C GLY A 193 -34.18 7.93 -10.71
N ASP A 194 -33.37 8.12 -11.75
CA ASP A 194 -33.54 9.21 -12.72
C ASP A 194 -34.84 9.07 -13.54
N ASP A 195 -35.29 7.84 -13.74
CA ASP A 195 -36.55 7.48 -14.39
C ASP A 195 -37.75 7.46 -13.40
N GLY A 196 -37.53 7.84 -12.14
CA GLY A 196 -38.52 7.79 -11.06
C GLY A 196 -38.57 6.46 -10.30
N SER A 197 -37.65 5.53 -10.60
CA SER A 197 -37.49 4.26 -9.89
C SER A 197 -36.86 4.44 -8.49
N GLU A 198 -36.84 3.36 -7.71
CA GLU A 198 -36.24 3.37 -6.37
C GLU A 198 -34.70 3.46 -6.47
N VAL A 199 -34.12 4.47 -5.79
CA VAL A 199 -32.68 4.72 -5.79
C VAL A 199 -31.91 3.55 -5.19
N ALA A 200 -30.73 3.28 -5.76
CA ALA A 200 -29.80 2.21 -5.41
C ALA A 200 -30.29 0.78 -5.75
N ILE A 201 -31.33 0.65 -6.57
CA ILE A 201 -31.89 -0.63 -6.99
C ILE A 201 -32.14 -0.58 -8.49
N VAL A 202 -31.78 -1.65 -9.21
CA VAL A 202 -32.26 -1.87 -10.59
C VAL A 202 -33.54 -2.69 -10.51
N ASN A 203 -34.65 -2.09 -10.86
CA ASN A 203 -35.99 -2.62 -10.61
C ASN A 203 -36.46 -3.57 -11.73
N GLN A 204 -35.92 -3.44 -12.94
CA GLN A 204 -36.25 -4.29 -14.09
C GLN A 204 -35.04 -4.63 -14.95
N PRO A 205 -35.08 -5.75 -15.71
CA PRO A 205 -34.11 -6.00 -16.78
C PRO A 205 -34.05 -4.81 -17.75
N ALA A 206 -32.86 -4.54 -18.29
CA ALA A 206 -32.66 -3.49 -19.28
C ALA A 206 -32.74 -4.06 -20.71
N PRO A 207 -33.16 -3.26 -21.71
CA PRO A 207 -33.09 -3.67 -23.10
C PRO A 207 -31.62 -3.86 -23.54
N THR A 208 -31.41 -4.76 -24.50
CA THR A 208 -30.11 -4.92 -25.18
C THR A 208 -29.87 -3.81 -26.21
N GLY A 209 -28.62 -3.66 -26.67
CA GLY A 209 -28.26 -2.70 -27.72
C GLY A 209 -28.02 -1.27 -27.23
N SER A 210 -28.06 -1.02 -25.92
CA SER A 210 -27.55 0.22 -25.33
C SER A 210 -26.16 0.01 -24.71
N VAL A 211 -25.41 1.10 -24.63
CA VAL A 211 -24.08 1.16 -24.00
C VAL A 211 -24.06 2.23 -22.92
N VAL A 212 -22.91 2.45 -22.29
CA VAL A 212 -22.71 3.66 -21.49
C VAL A 212 -22.56 4.84 -22.45
N ASP A 213 -23.48 5.80 -22.40
CA ASP A 213 -23.50 6.97 -23.30
C ASP A 213 -23.53 8.29 -22.52
N CYS A 214 -23.62 9.41 -23.23
CA CYS A 214 -23.66 10.75 -22.65
C CYS A 214 -24.76 10.90 -21.59
N GLN A 215 -25.95 10.36 -21.82
CA GLN A 215 -27.09 10.47 -20.90
C GLN A 215 -26.93 9.58 -19.67
N THR A 216 -26.08 8.56 -19.70
CA THR A 216 -25.75 7.76 -18.51
C THR A 216 -25.13 8.66 -17.42
N CYS A 217 -24.23 9.57 -17.81
CA CYS A 217 -23.49 10.43 -16.88
C CYS A 217 -24.03 11.87 -16.79
N HIS A 218 -24.67 12.37 -17.84
CA HIS A 218 -25.21 13.73 -17.93
C HIS A 218 -26.73 13.74 -17.80
N ASN A 219 -27.19 13.51 -16.56
CA ASN A 219 -28.58 13.67 -16.16
C ASN A 219 -28.66 14.27 -14.74
N ASP A 220 -29.87 14.66 -14.33
CA ASP A 220 -30.10 15.37 -13.06
C ASP A 220 -29.75 14.55 -11.82
N ALA A 221 -29.83 13.22 -11.89
CA ALA A 221 -29.47 12.33 -10.79
C ALA A 221 -27.95 12.08 -10.75
N ALA A 222 -27.34 11.73 -11.89
CA ALA A 222 -25.93 11.41 -12.01
C ALA A 222 -25.01 12.60 -11.71
N THR A 223 -25.44 13.82 -12.02
CA THR A 223 -24.69 15.05 -11.70
C THR A 223 -24.72 15.42 -10.22
N LYS A 224 -25.69 14.89 -9.46
CA LYS A 224 -25.83 15.09 -8.01
C LYS A 224 -25.35 13.89 -7.18
N LEU A 225 -24.92 12.82 -7.86
CA LEU A 225 -24.42 11.63 -7.20
C LEU A 225 -23.09 11.94 -6.50
N ASP A 226 -23.08 11.81 -5.19
CA ASP A 226 -21.93 12.03 -4.31
C ASP A 226 -21.65 10.83 -3.40
N TRP A 227 -22.22 9.66 -3.73
CA TRP A 227 -22.12 8.45 -2.93
C TRP A 227 -21.95 7.18 -3.75
N VAL A 228 -21.43 6.14 -3.10
CA VAL A 228 -21.36 4.77 -3.64
C VAL A 228 -21.60 3.75 -2.51
N ILE A 229 -22.27 2.64 -2.84
CA ILE A 229 -22.49 1.50 -1.93
C ILE A 229 -21.66 0.32 -2.44
N PHE A 230 -20.64 -0.05 -1.66
CA PHE A 230 -19.75 -1.18 -1.95
C PHE A 230 -20.45 -2.53 -1.68
N PRO A 231 -20.00 -3.63 -2.31
CA PRO A 231 -20.51 -4.98 -2.04
C PRO A 231 -20.44 -5.43 -0.57
N SER A 232 -19.55 -4.81 0.21
CA SER A 232 -19.42 -5.00 1.66
C SER A 232 -20.56 -4.36 2.48
N GLY A 233 -21.45 -3.60 1.84
CA GLY A 233 -22.48 -2.79 2.48
C GLY A 233 -21.98 -1.41 2.94
N GLU A 234 -20.68 -1.13 2.85
CA GLU A 234 -20.10 0.18 3.17
C GLU A 234 -20.63 1.25 2.21
N THR A 235 -21.07 2.38 2.76
CA THR A 235 -21.47 3.56 1.98
C THR A 235 -20.45 4.66 2.15
N VAL A 236 -19.90 5.14 1.04
CA VAL A 236 -19.05 6.33 1.00
C VAL A 236 -19.86 7.49 0.44
N THR A 237 -19.80 8.64 1.09
CA THR A 237 -20.49 9.89 0.71
C THR A 237 -19.47 11.01 0.52
N GLU A 238 -19.94 12.21 0.17
CA GLU A 238 -19.10 13.40 -0.07
C GLU A 238 -18.08 13.20 -1.20
N LEU A 239 -18.42 12.34 -2.17
CA LEU A 239 -17.64 12.12 -3.38
C LEU A 239 -17.91 13.22 -4.41
N GLY A 240 -16.91 13.47 -5.25
CA GLY A 240 -17.05 14.30 -6.42
C GLY A 240 -17.60 13.54 -7.63
N ALA A 241 -17.18 14.00 -8.81
CA ALA A 241 -17.56 13.43 -10.11
C ALA A 241 -17.24 11.93 -10.26
N GLU A 242 -16.27 11.43 -9.51
CA GLU A 242 -15.83 10.03 -9.49
C GLU A 242 -16.89 9.05 -8.98
N ALA A 243 -17.91 9.50 -8.25
CA ALA A 243 -18.99 8.62 -7.77
C ALA A 243 -19.68 7.86 -8.93
N ARG A 244 -19.81 8.52 -10.09
CA ARG A 244 -20.36 7.90 -11.32
C ARG A 244 -19.52 6.72 -11.78
N CYS A 245 -18.19 6.86 -11.77
CA CYS A 245 -17.25 5.81 -12.14
C CYS A 245 -17.29 4.67 -11.11
N MET A 246 -17.23 5.01 -9.82
CA MET A 246 -17.17 4.06 -8.71
C MET A 246 -18.43 3.20 -8.59
N THR A 247 -19.59 3.70 -9.02
CA THR A 247 -20.84 2.92 -9.02
C THR A 247 -20.71 1.62 -9.81
N CYS A 248 -19.88 1.61 -10.86
CA CYS A 248 -19.62 0.43 -11.67
C CYS A 248 -18.25 -0.20 -11.41
N HIS A 249 -17.19 0.61 -11.31
CA HIS A 249 -15.81 0.14 -11.11
C HIS A 249 -15.48 -0.18 -9.66
N GLN A 250 -16.39 -0.83 -8.94
CA GLN A 250 -16.24 -1.22 -7.52
C GLN A 250 -16.17 -2.73 -7.28
N GLY A 251 -16.28 -3.52 -8.35
CA GLY A 251 -16.44 -4.97 -8.24
C GLY A 251 -17.82 -5.38 -7.72
N ARG A 252 -17.99 -6.68 -7.49
CA ARG A 252 -19.23 -7.34 -7.07
C ARG A 252 -19.03 -8.28 -5.86
N GLY A 253 -17.80 -8.35 -5.35
CA GLY A 253 -17.44 -9.16 -4.19
C GLY A 253 -16.77 -8.32 -3.11
N SER A 254 -16.69 -8.90 -1.93
CA SER A 254 -15.98 -8.37 -0.76
C SER A 254 -15.53 -9.51 0.16
N THR A 255 -14.68 -9.22 1.14
CA THR A 255 -14.40 -10.11 2.28
C THR A 255 -15.71 -10.69 2.85
N ASP A 256 -16.70 -9.83 3.11
CA ASP A 256 -17.98 -10.21 3.73
C ASP A 256 -18.74 -11.26 2.88
N SER A 257 -18.71 -11.12 1.55
CA SER A 257 -19.36 -12.08 0.64
C SER A 257 -18.64 -13.44 0.58
N VAL A 258 -17.31 -13.43 0.68
CA VAL A 258 -16.49 -14.65 0.72
C VAL A 258 -16.71 -15.37 2.04
N ASP A 259 -16.70 -14.65 3.16
CA ASP A 259 -16.96 -15.19 4.50
C ASP A 259 -18.37 -15.77 4.63
N ALA A 260 -19.37 -15.11 4.03
CA ALA A 260 -20.73 -15.64 4.00
C ALA A 260 -20.80 -17.00 3.28
N THR A 261 -20.10 -17.13 2.14
CA THR A 261 -20.01 -18.40 1.38
C THR A 261 -19.30 -19.50 2.18
N ILE A 262 -18.17 -19.17 2.82
CA ILE A 262 -17.40 -20.10 3.65
C ILE A 262 -18.20 -20.54 4.88
N THR A 263 -18.84 -19.59 5.57
CA THR A 263 -19.69 -19.87 6.73
C THR A 263 -20.87 -20.76 6.36
N ALA A 264 -21.50 -20.52 5.20
CA ALA A 264 -22.60 -21.35 4.71
C ALA A 264 -22.17 -22.79 4.39
N ALA A 265 -20.95 -22.99 3.90
CA ALA A 265 -20.40 -24.33 3.66
C ALA A 265 -20.15 -25.10 4.97
N GLY A 266 -19.74 -24.41 6.05
CA GLY A 266 -19.65 -24.99 7.39
C GLY A 266 -18.58 -26.09 7.55
N VAL A 267 -17.51 -26.01 6.78
CA VAL A 267 -16.39 -26.98 6.74
C VAL A 267 -15.09 -26.37 7.27
N GLY A 268 -14.11 -27.21 7.62
CA GLY A 268 -12.78 -26.74 8.01
C GLY A 268 -12.00 -26.09 6.86
N ASP A 269 -10.98 -25.29 7.18
CA ASP A 269 -10.22 -24.48 6.20
C ASP A 269 -9.62 -25.28 5.02
N ASP A 270 -9.28 -26.55 5.27
CA ASP A 270 -8.66 -27.45 4.30
C ASP A 270 -9.57 -28.59 3.87
N GLU A 271 -10.85 -28.53 4.23
CA GLU A 271 -11.86 -29.51 3.85
C GLU A 271 -12.56 -29.08 2.56
N VAL A 272 -12.57 -29.98 1.57
CA VAL A 272 -13.26 -29.75 0.29
C VAL A 272 -14.77 -29.79 0.50
N SER A 273 -15.48 -28.86 -0.14
CA SER A 273 -16.94 -28.83 -0.10
C SER A 273 -17.55 -28.48 -1.45
N ASP A 274 -18.52 -29.29 -1.89
CA ASP A 274 -19.32 -29.02 -3.10
C ASP A 274 -20.21 -27.76 -2.95
N ALA A 275 -20.32 -27.21 -1.74
CA ALA A 275 -21.00 -25.93 -1.50
C ALA A 275 -20.10 -24.72 -1.81
N LEU A 276 -18.80 -24.93 -2.02
CA LEU A 276 -17.84 -23.89 -2.34
C LEU A 276 -17.56 -23.86 -3.85
N SER A 277 -17.36 -22.65 -4.36
CA SER A 277 -16.92 -22.39 -5.72
C SER A 277 -16.07 -21.13 -5.75
N PHE A 278 -15.30 -20.95 -6.81
CA PHE A 278 -14.56 -19.71 -7.04
C PHE A 278 -15.47 -18.48 -6.89
N GLN A 279 -15.04 -17.53 -6.05
CA GLN A 279 -15.70 -16.24 -5.90
C GLN A 279 -14.99 -15.22 -6.80
N ASN A 280 -15.75 -14.44 -7.57
CA ASN A 280 -15.18 -13.47 -8.50
C ASN A 280 -15.47 -12.04 -8.03
N ILE A 281 -14.42 -11.24 -7.83
CA ILE A 281 -14.55 -9.80 -7.55
C ILE A 281 -15.24 -9.03 -8.69
N HIS A 282 -15.26 -9.59 -9.90
CA HIS A 282 -15.73 -8.92 -11.13
C HIS A 282 -14.83 -7.75 -11.55
N TYR A 283 -14.90 -7.38 -12.83
CA TYR A 283 -13.83 -6.67 -13.52
C TYR A 283 -13.63 -5.21 -13.08
N PHE A 284 -12.39 -4.73 -13.23
CA PHE A 284 -11.97 -3.35 -12.96
C PHE A 284 -12.47 -2.82 -11.59
N PRO A 285 -12.20 -3.51 -10.46
CA PRO A 285 -12.67 -3.11 -9.14
C PRO A 285 -11.84 -1.96 -8.53
N THR A 286 -11.44 -0.99 -9.35
CA THR A 286 -10.53 0.10 -9.00
C THR A 286 -10.99 0.91 -7.79
N ALA A 287 -12.29 1.15 -7.63
CA ALA A 287 -12.82 1.83 -6.44
C ALA A 287 -12.60 0.99 -5.18
N ALA A 288 -12.72 -0.35 -5.28
CA ALA A 288 -12.44 -1.25 -4.18
C ALA A 288 -10.94 -1.29 -3.83
N THR A 289 -10.06 -1.17 -4.84
CA THR A 289 -8.61 -1.02 -4.62
C THR A 289 -8.29 0.31 -3.94
N LEU A 290 -8.83 1.43 -4.45
CA LEU A 290 -8.61 2.77 -3.91
C LEU A 290 -9.09 2.89 -2.46
N PHE A 291 -10.29 2.38 -2.16
CA PHE A 291 -10.88 2.37 -0.82
C PHE A 291 -10.52 1.16 0.03
N ALA A 292 -9.71 0.24 -0.48
CA ALA A 292 -9.00 -0.81 0.26
C ALA A 292 -9.73 -1.37 1.50
N GLY A 293 -9.15 -1.16 2.69
CA GLY A 293 -9.68 -1.54 4.00
C GLY A 293 -11.14 -1.14 4.22
N ARG A 294 -11.53 0.06 3.78
CA ARG A 294 -12.89 0.58 3.93
C ARG A 294 -13.89 -0.15 3.03
N ALA A 295 -13.56 -0.34 1.75
CA ALA A 295 -14.44 -1.04 0.81
C ALA A 295 -14.48 -2.56 1.06
N ARG A 296 -13.42 -3.13 1.65
CA ARG A 296 -13.23 -4.58 1.85
C ARG A 296 -13.38 -5.38 0.56
N GLY A 297 -12.89 -4.83 -0.55
CA GLY A 297 -13.00 -5.44 -1.89
C GLY A 297 -12.20 -6.73 -2.00
N GLY A 298 -10.90 -6.71 -1.65
CA GLY A 298 -10.09 -7.92 -1.51
C GLY A 298 -10.37 -8.63 -0.17
N TYR A 299 -10.12 -9.94 -0.10
CA TYR A 299 -10.29 -10.73 1.12
C TYR A 299 -9.21 -10.36 2.15
N GLN A 300 -9.65 -9.83 3.29
CA GLN A 300 -8.79 -9.39 4.38
C GLN A 300 -8.76 -10.44 5.49
N TYR A 301 -7.57 -10.87 5.91
CA TYR A 301 -7.40 -11.83 6.99
C TYR A 301 -7.64 -11.17 8.36
N ALA A 302 -8.37 -11.86 9.25
CA ALA A 302 -8.90 -11.27 10.48
C ALA A 302 -7.84 -10.83 11.51
N ASP A 303 -6.65 -11.42 11.47
CA ASP A 303 -5.50 -11.08 12.31
C ASP A 303 -4.57 -10.02 11.68
N GLN A 304 -4.93 -9.53 10.49
CA GLN A 304 -4.11 -8.62 9.71
C GLN A 304 -4.78 -7.24 9.58
N VAL A 305 -3.94 -6.20 9.44
CA VAL A 305 -4.39 -4.82 9.24
C VAL A 305 -4.01 -4.38 7.82
N TYR A 306 -4.95 -3.77 7.10
CA TYR A 306 -4.83 -3.39 5.68
C TYR A 306 -5.05 -1.90 5.49
N ASP A 307 -4.27 -1.21 4.64
CA ASP A 307 -4.45 0.22 4.37
C ASP A 307 -5.93 0.56 4.11
N ARG A 308 -6.45 1.62 4.74
CA ARG A 308 -7.90 1.84 4.75
C ARG A 308 -8.41 2.59 3.52
N ARG A 309 -7.59 3.42 2.85
CA ARG A 309 -7.88 4.08 1.57
C ARG A 309 -6.62 4.74 1.07
N PHE A 310 -6.20 4.56 -0.18
CA PHE A 310 -5.08 5.33 -0.77
C PHE A 310 -5.40 6.83 -0.93
N ARG A 311 -4.41 7.68 -0.63
CA ARG A 311 -4.44 9.13 -0.83
C ARG A 311 -3.18 9.55 -1.57
N HIS A 312 -3.36 10.36 -2.59
CA HIS A 312 -2.33 11.03 -3.35
C HIS A 312 -2.20 12.48 -2.88
N VAL A 313 -1.39 13.29 -3.56
CA VAL A 313 -1.37 14.75 -3.35
C VAL A 313 -2.67 15.39 -3.87
N PRO A 314 -3.10 16.54 -3.30
CA PRO A 314 -4.30 17.25 -3.72
C PRO A 314 -4.38 17.43 -5.23
N GLY A 315 -5.56 17.17 -5.80
CA GLY A 315 -5.80 17.20 -7.25
C GLY A 315 -5.69 15.84 -7.94
N TYR A 316 -5.02 14.86 -7.32
CA TYR A 316 -4.85 13.49 -7.85
C TYR A 316 -5.51 12.41 -6.96
N ASP A 317 -6.40 12.81 -6.06
CA ASP A 317 -7.10 11.96 -5.08
C ASP A 317 -8.42 11.34 -5.58
N SER A 318 -8.78 11.59 -6.83
CA SER A 318 -10.03 11.14 -7.45
C SER A 318 -9.78 10.55 -8.83
N CYS A 319 -10.69 9.71 -9.33
CA CYS A 319 -10.58 9.11 -10.65
C CYS A 319 -10.39 10.17 -11.75
N VAL A 320 -11.14 11.28 -11.67
CA VAL A 320 -11.11 12.37 -12.68
C VAL A 320 -9.88 13.29 -12.54
N GLY A 321 -9.14 13.18 -11.45
CA GLY A 321 -7.84 13.84 -11.29
C GLY A 321 -6.77 13.20 -12.17
N CYS A 322 -6.84 11.88 -12.37
CA CYS A 322 -5.86 11.11 -13.15
C CYS A 322 -6.37 10.68 -14.53
N HIS A 323 -7.68 10.46 -14.69
CA HIS A 323 -8.30 10.00 -15.93
C HIS A 323 -9.12 11.10 -16.58
N ASP A 324 -9.07 11.14 -17.91
CA ASP A 324 -9.99 11.95 -18.68
C ASP A 324 -11.37 11.27 -18.75
N PRO A 325 -12.46 11.94 -18.33
CA PRO A 325 -13.77 11.30 -18.25
C PRO A 325 -14.43 11.04 -19.60
N HIS A 326 -13.97 11.66 -20.70
CA HIS A 326 -14.58 11.49 -22.02
C HIS A 326 -13.81 10.49 -22.89
N SER A 327 -12.48 10.53 -22.88
CA SER A 327 -11.67 9.51 -23.56
C SER A 327 -11.48 8.24 -22.74
N THR A 328 -11.72 8.29 -21.42
CA THR A 328 -11.45 7.24 -20.42
C THR A 328 -9.97 6.91 -20.21
N GLN A 329 -9.08 7.60 -20.93
CA GLN A 329 -7.64 7.37 -20.87
C GLN A 329 -6.99 8.09 -19.67
N PRO A 330 -5.91 7.53 -19.10
CA PRO A 330 -5.08 8.24 -18.13
C PRO A 330 -4.43 9.50 -18.74
N ARG A 331 -4.24 10.52 -17.91
CA ARG A 331 -3.50 11.74 -18.23
C ARG A 331 -2.10 11.66 -17.61
N PHE A 332 -1.06 11.76 -18.44
CA PHE A 332 0.34 11.64 -18.00
C PHE A 332 1.04 12.99 -17.79
N ASP A 333 0.53 14.06 -18.41
CA ASP A 333 1.10 15.42 -18.38
C ASP A 333 1.22 16.01 -16.96
N GLY A 334 0.38 15.53 -16.04
CA GLY A 334 0.44 15.89 -14.63
C GLY A 334 1.44 15.11 -13.77
N CYS A 335 1.76 13.87 -14.16
CA CYS A 335 2.53 12.92 -13.34
C CYS A 335 4.02 13.27 -13.31
N VAL A 336 4.55 13.74 -14.45
CA VAL A 336 5.99 13.99 -14.69
C VAL A 336 6.59 15.11 -13.83
N SER A 337 5.76 15.87 -13.12
CA SER A 337 6.22 16.85 -12.13
C SER A 337 6.89 16.19 -10.92
N CYS A 338 6.42 14.99 -10.55
CA CYS A 338 6.89 14.24 -9.38
C CYS A 338 7.45 12.86 -9.75
N HIS A 339 7.06 12.33 -10.90
CA HIS A 339 7.43 11.01 -11.41
C HIS A 339 8.01 11.17 -12.81
N ASP A 340 9.30 11.50 -12.91
CA ASP A 340 9.99 11.78 -14.18
C ASP A 340 9.76 10.68 -15.25
N GLU A 341 9.65 9.43 -14.81
CA GLU A 341 9.38 8.27 -15.65
C GLU A 341 7.95 8.23 -16.24
N ALA A 342 6.97 8.88 -15.61
CA ALA A 342 5.54 8.72 -15.88
C ALA A 342 5.02 9.53 -17.08
N VAL A 343 5.71 9.43 -18.23
CA VAL A 343 5.33 10.11 -19.49
C VAL A 343 4.29 9.32 -20.30
N ASP A 344 4.14 8.03 -20.02
CA ASP A 344 3.26 7.07 -20.69
C ASP A 344 2.95 5.86 -19.77
N ALA A 345 2.18 4.88 -20.26
CA ALA A 345 1.81 3.71 -19.47
C ALA A 345 3.02 2.83 -19.05
N PRO A 346 4.00 2.52 -19.92
CA PRO A 346 5.23 1.84 -19.52
C PRO A 346 6.02 2.60 -18.45
N GLY A 347 6.08 3.91 -18.57
CA GLY A 347 6.69 4.82 -17.61
C GLY A 347 6.03 4.76 -16.24
N VAL A 348 4.69 4.77 -16.21
CA VAL A 348 3.92 4.64 -14.97
C VAL A 348 4.16 3.30 -14.27
N ARG A 349 4.42 2.20 -15.01
CA ARG A 349 4.80 0.91 -14.40
C ARG A 349 6.13 0.97 -13.64
N GLN A 350 6.98 1.95 -13.93
CA GLN A 350 8.25 2.16 -13.22
C GLN A 350 8.09 3.01 -11.97
N VAL A 351 6.92 3.60 -11.74
CA VAL A 351 6.67 4.47 -10.60
C VAL A 351 6.79 3.70 -9.29
N ARG A 352 7.51 4.34 -8.36
CA ARG A 352 7.67 3.89 -6.99
C ARG A 352 7.63 5.10 -6.06
N MET A 353 6.98 4.94 -4.91
CA MET A 353 7.05 5.97 -3.87
C MET A 353 8.49 6.07 -3.34
N ILE A 354 8.97 7.28 -3.07
CA ILE A 354 10.35 7.49 -2.61
C ILE A 354 10.72 6.61 -1.41
N ALA A 355 9.83 6.52 -0.40
CA ALA A 355 10.03 5.68 0.78
C ALA A 355 10.06 4.17 0.52
N SER A 356 9.60 3.71 -0.64
CA SER A 356 9.71 2.30 -1.05
C SER A 356 10.97 1.98 -1.84
N ARG A 357 11.84 2.95 -2.18
CA ARG A 357 13.05 2.70 -3.00
C ARG A 357 14.01 1.68 -2.40
N ASN A 358 14.01 1.51 -1.08
CA ASN A 358 14.83 0.52 -0.38
C ASN A 358 14.01 -0.68 0.14
N VAL A 359 12.79 -0.88 -0.38
CA VAL A 359 11.87 -1.94 0.08
C VAL A 359 11.68 -2.95 -1.04
N ASP A 360 11.94 -4.20 -0.71
CA ASP A 360 11.76 -5.36 -1.57
C ASP A 360 10.46 -6.07 -1.15
N TYR A 361 9.37 -5.82 -1.86
CA TYR A 361 8.05 -6.29 -1.44
C TYR A 361 7.84 -7.75 -1.84
N ASP A 362 8.32 -8.15 -3.01
CA ASP A 362 8.24 -9.54 -3.44
C ASP A 362 9.39 -10.41 -2.92
N GLY A 363 10.51 -9.85 -2.47
CA GLY A 363 11.63 -10.58 -1.89
C GLY A 363 12.59 -11.18 -2.91
N ASP A 364 12.67 -10.66 -4.14
CA ASP A 364 13.58 -11.13 -5.20
C ASP A 364 14.95 -10.44 -5.20
N GLY A 365 15.12 -9.41 -4.37
CA GLY A 365 16.34 -8.61 -4.21
C GLY A 365 16.47 -7.42 -5.15
N ASP A 366 15.50 -7.17 -6.04
CA ASP A 366 15.51 -6.06 -6.99
C ASP A 366 14.59 -4.91 -6.55
N THR A 367 15.15 -3.96 -5.82
CA THR A 367 14.45 -2.74 -5.41
C THR A 367 14.46 -1.62 -6.46
N SER A 368 15.02 -1.88 -7.66
CA SER A 368 15.21 -0.86 -8.71
C SER A 368 14.02 -0.74 -9.67
N VAL A 369 13.06 -1.66 -9.60
CA VAL A 369 11.87 -1.72 -10.47
C VAL A 369 10.69 -0.93 -9.91
N GLY A 370 9.67 -0.60 -10.71
CA GLY A 370 8.44 0.00 -10.17
C GLY A 370 7.57 -0.95 -9.35
N ILE A 371 6.59 -0.40 -8.62
CA ILE A 371 5.65 -1.17 -7.78
C ILE A 371 4.83 -2.17 -8.60
N TYR A 372 4.63 -1.90 -9.90
CA TYR A 372 4.01 -2.87 -10.81
C TYR A 372 4.71 -4.24 -10.75
N TYR A 373 6.04 -4.25 -10.82
CA TYR A 373 6.81 -5.49 -10.90
C TYR A 373 6.82 -6.23 -9.56
N GLU A 374 6.84 -5.52 -8.45
CA GLU A 374 6.67 -6.07 -7.10
C GLU A 374 5.33 -6.79 -6.94
N VAL A 375 4.23 -6.17 -7.42
CA VAL A 375 2.90 -6.82 -7.45
C VAL A 375 2.93 -8.07 -8.32
N LYS A 376 3.60 -8.03 -9.48
CA LYS A 376 3.74 -9.20 -10.36
C LYS A 376 4.56 -10.33 -9.75
N GLY A 377 5.66 -10.06 -9.07
CA GLY A 377 6.41 -11.09 -8.36
C GLY A 377 5.59 -11.75 -7.26
N LEU A 378 4.79 -10.98 -6.52
CA LEU A 378 3.85 -11.53 -5.54
C LEU A 378 2.69 -12.33 -6.18
N GLU A 379 2.15 -11.89 -7.32
CA GLU A 379 1.18 -12.68 -8.10
C GLU A 379 1.78 -14.04 -8.49
N GLU A 380 3.01 -14.06 -9.02
CA GLU A 380 3.74 -15.28 -9.41
C GLU A 380 4.03 -16.19 -8.19
N LYS A 381 4.34 -15.62 -7.02
CA LYS A 381 4.51 -16.37 -5.77
C LYS A 381 3.19 -16.96 -5.27
N LEU A 382 2.11 -16.18 -5.28
CA LEU A 382 0.78 -16.63 -4.85
C LEU A 382 0.24 -17.73 -5.76
N TYR A 383 0.40 -17.62 -7.08
CA TYR A 383 -0.03 -18.66 -8.00
C TYR A 383 0.67 -20.00 -7.73
N ARG A 384 1.99 -19.97 -7.49
CA ARG A 384 2.76 -21.16 -7.09
C ARG A 384 2.28 -21.73 -5.76
N ALA A 385 1.97 -20.88 -4.77
CA ALA A 385 1.41 -21.32 -3.49
C ALA A 385 0.04 -22.01 -3.67
N ILE A 386 -0.84 -21.43 -4.49
CA ILE A 386 -2.16 -21.98 -4.83
C ILE A 386 -2.01 -23.35 -5.47
N GLN A 387 -1.12 -23.48 -6.45
CA GLN A 387 -0.82 -24.73 -7.14
C GLN A 387 -0.24 -25.81 -6.19
N ALA A 388 0.69 -25.43 -5.32
CA ALA A 388 1.26 -26.32 -4.32
C ALA A 388 0.22 -26.78 -3.29
N TYR A 389 -0.68 -25.89 -2.87
CA TYR A 389 -1.79 -26.21 -1.98
C TYR A 389 -2.79 -27.17 -2.63
N ALA A 390 -3.26 -26.84 -3.84
CA ALA A 390 -4.21 -27.66 -4.56
C ALA A 390 -3.67 -29.08 -4.81
N SER A 391 -2.44 -29.20 -5.29
CA SER A 391 -1.84 -30.50 -5.57
C SER A 391 -1.44 -31.28 -4.31
N GLY A 392 -0.90 -30.62 -3.28
CA GLY A 392 -0.33 -31.26 -2.10
C GLY A 392 -1.28 -31.47 -0.93
N VAL A 393 -2.24 -30.56 -0.74
CA VAL A 393 -3.21 -30.60 0.37
C VAL A 393 -4.57 -31.11 -0.12
N VAL A 394 -5.11 -30.54 -1.19
CA VAL A 394 -6.40 -30.96 -1.76
C VAL A 394 -6.26 -32.27 -2.54
N GLY A 395 -5.11 -32.49 -3.18
CA GLY A 395 -4.84 -33.67 -4.01
C GLY A 395 -5.32 -33.55 -5.45
N GLN A 396 -5.64 -32.34 -5.92
CA GLN A 396 -6.13 -32.05 -7.27
C GLN A 396 -5.36 -30.85 -7.84
N THR A 397 -4.77 -31.01 -9.03
CA THR A 397 -4.00 -29.96 -9.71
C THR A 397 -4.91 -28.90 -10.31
N ILE A 398 -4.47 -27.64 -10.22
CA ILE A 398 -5.24 -26.46 -10.65
C ILE A 398 -4.41 -25.60 -11.61
N CYS A 399 -5.05 -24.98 -12.60
CA CYS A 399 -4.47 -23.92 -13.42
C CYS A 399 -5.42 -22.73 -13.57
N TYR A 400 -4.86 -21.57 -13.88
CA TYR A 400 -5.59 -20.32 -14.11
C TYR A 400 -5.54 -19.91 -15.58
N SER A 401 -6.67 -19.50 -16.17
CA SER A 401 -6.74 -18.84 -17.47
C SER A 401 -7.51 -17.53 -17.37
N PRO A 402 -6.92 -16.37 -17.75
CA PRO A 402 -7.65 -15.11 -17.76
C PRO A 402 -8.66 -14.98 -18.90
N GLN A 403 -8.55 -15.78 -19.97
CA GLN A 403 -9.40 -15.71 -21.17
C GLN A 403 -10.66 -16.59 -21.11
N ALA A 404 -10.72 -17.57 -20.19
CA ALA A 404 -11.82 -18.51 -20.12
C ALA A 404 -12.52 -18.46 -18.76
N TYR A 405 -13.85 -18.39 -18.75
CA TYR A 405 -14.65 -18.56 -17.54
C TYR A 405 -14.77 -20.06 -17.18
N PRO A 406 -14.67 -20.47 -15.90
CA PRO A 406 -14.62 -19.67 -14.67
C PRO A 406 -13.21 -19.36 -14.13
N TYR A 407 -12.23 -19.21 -15.03
CA TYR A 407 -10.82 -18.87 -14.79
C TYR A 407 -9.97 -19.94 -14.13
N TRP A 408 -10.56 -20.83 -13.34
CA TRP A 408 -9.84 -21.91 -12.66
C TRP A 408 -10.29 -23.27 -13.18
N PHE A 409 -9.32 -24.08 -13.58
CA PHE A 409 -9.55 -25.36 -14.25
C PHE A 409 -8.68 -26.45 -13.65
N ASP A 410 -9.08 -27.70 -13.85
CA ASP A 410 -8.23 -28.85 -13.54
C ASP A 410 -7.04 -28.89 -14.50
N SER A 411 -5.81 -28.98 -13.96
CA SER A 411 -4.61 -29.10 -14.78
C SER A 411 -4.21 -30.56 -14.98
N ALA A 412 -4.22 -31.03 -16.22
CA ALA A 412 -3.71 -32.35 -16.61
C ALA A 412 -2.20 -32.33 -16.94
N THR A 413 -1.66 -31.15 -17.21
CA THR A 413 -0.26 -30.90 -17.58
C THR A 413 0.71 -30.88 -16.40
N GLY A 414 0.21 -30.69 -15.17
CA GLY A 414 0.96 -30.92 -13.94
C GLY A 414 0.81 -29.80 -12.92
N ALA A 415 1.37 -30.00 -11.72
CA ALA A 415 1.18 -29.12 -10.57
C ALA A 415 1.81 -27.73 -10.68
N THR A 416 2.53 -27.41 -11.75
CA THR A 416 3.19 -26.09 -11.93
C THR A 416 3.00 -25.54 -13.35
N ALA A 417 2.09 -26.14 -14.12
CA ALA A 417 1.89 -25.77 -15.52
C ALA A 417 0.87 -24.64 -15.65
N GLU A 418 1.08 -23.77 -16.63
CA GLU A 418 0.06 -22.82 -17.08
C GLU A 418 -1.11 -23.55 -17.73
N CYS A 419 -2.28 -22.93 -17.68
CA CYS A 419 -3.49 -23.52 -18.26
C CYS A 419 -3.42 -23.46 -19.78
N THR A 420 -3.52 -24.62 -20.43
CA THR A 420 -3.61 -24.69 -21.89
C THR A 420 -5.01 -24.31 -22.37
N GLU A 421 -5.13 -23.86 -23.62
CA GLU A 421 -6.45 -23.59 -24.24
C GLU A 421 -7.38 -24.82 -24.21
N ALA A 422 -6.81 -26.03 -24.30
CA ALA A 422 -7.58 -27.27 -24.23
C ALA A 422 -8.11 -27.58 -22.83
N GLU A 423 -7.41 -27.12 -21.79
CA GLU A 423 -7.83 -27.25 -20.37
C GLU A 423 -8.81 -26.14 -19.98
N ALA A 424 -8.70 -24.96 -20.58
CA ALA A 424 -9.48 -23.76 -20.29
C ALA A 424 -10.91 -23.82 -20.87
N THR A 425 -11.66 -24.87 -20.54
CA THR A 425 -13.03 -25.11 -20.99
C THR A 425 -13.98 -25.29 -19.81
N GLY A 426 -15.24 -24.86 -19.95
CA GLY A 426 -16.22 -24.93 -18.85
C GLY A 426 -16.45 -26.33 -18.29
N ASP A 427 -16.33 -27.37 -19.11
CA ASP A 427 -16.45 -28.77 -18.69
C ASP A 427 -15.28 -29.24 -17.78
N ASN A 428 -14.15 -28.51 -17.81
CA ASN A 428 -12.95 -28.79 -17.04
C ASN A 428 -12.76 -27.79 -15.87
N ALA A 429 -13.83 -27.07 -15.49
CA ALA A 429 -13.80 -26.13 -14.38
C ALA A 429 -13.37 -26.81 -13.07
N TYR A 430 -12.49 -26.14 -12.31
CA TYR A 430 -11.99 -26.68 -11.06
C TYR A 430 -13.12 -26.77 -10.02
N ALA A 431 -13.30 -27.94 -9.41
CA ALA A 431 -14.42 -28.22 -8.51
C ALA A 431 -14.01 -28.43 -7.04
N GLN A 432 -12.73 -28.65 -6.73
CA GLN A 432 -12.28 -29.09 -5.40
C GLN A 432 -11.92 -27.91 -4.49
N TRP A 433 -12.92 -27.09 -4.13
CA TRP A 433 -12.71 -25.86 -3.34
C TRP A 433 -12.71 -26.11 -1.83
N THR A 434 -11.72 -25.53 -1.15
CA THR A 434 -11.65 -25.40 0.31
C THR A 434 -11.79 -23.92 0.71
N PRO A 435 -12.19 -23.58 1.95
CA PRO A 435 -12.22 -22.20 2.40
C PRO A 435 -10.89 -21.46 2.21
N ARG A 436 -9.74 -22.10 2.52
CA ARG A 436 -8.40 -21.51 2.34
C ARG A 436 -8.13 -21.19 0.87
N LEU A 437 -8.45 -22.10 -0.03
CA LEU A 437 -8.22 -21.92 -1.46
C LEU A 437 -9.13 -20.84 -2.06
N VAL A 438 -10.39 -20.75 -1.61
CA VAL A 438 -11.32 -19.69 -2.05
C VAL A 438 -10.74 -18.30 -1.72
N ARG A 439 -10.23 -18.09 -0.50
CA ARG A 439 -9.63 -16.82 -0.08
C ARG A 439 -8.42 -16.44 -0.95
N ALA A 440 -7.48 -17.37 -1.13
CA ALA A 440 -6.28 -17.13 -1.92
C ALA A 440 -6.58 -16.88 -3.41
N ALA A 441 -7.47 -17.68 -4.01
CA ALA A 441 -7.87 -17.51 -5.40
C ALA A 441 -8.63 -16.20 -5.63
N TYR A 442 -9.43 -15.76 -4.66
CA TYR A 442 -10.15 -14.49 -4.70
C TYR A 442 -9.17 -13.30 -4.71
N ASN A 443 -8.16 -13.30 -3.82
CA ASN A 443 -7.14 -12.25 -3.80
C ASN A 443 -6.26 -12.25 -5.06
N TYR A 444 -5.92 -13.43 -5.58
CA TYR A 444 -5.23 -13.56 -6.87
C TYR A 444 -6.04 -12.93 -8.01
N GLN A 445 -7.34 -13.20 -8.07
CA GLN A 445 -8.24 -12.59 -9.05
C GLN A 445 -8.29 -11.07 -8.87
N MET A 446 -8.42 -10.60 -7.63
CA MET A 446 -8.53 -9.18 -7.33
C MET A 446 -7.31 -8.38 -7.82
N ALA A 447 -6.10 -8.86 -7.56
CA ALA A 447 -4.87 -8.24 -8.05
C ALA A 447 -4.81 -8.17 -9.60
N ARG A 448 -5.34 -9.20 -10.29
CA ARG A 448 -5.30 -9.28 -11.76
C ARG A 448 -6.45 -8.56 -12.47
N LYS A 449 -7.58 -8.31 -11.80
CA LYS A 449 -8.76 -7.67 -12.40
C LYS A 449 -8.76 -6.15 -12.28
N ASP A 450 -7.79 -5.57 -11.57
CA ASP A 450 -7.47 -4.14 -11.63
C ASP A 450 -6.09 -3.94 -12.31
N PRO A 451 -6.05 -3.66 -13.63
CA PRO A 451 -4.76 -3.45 -14.32
C PRO A 451 -3.95 -2.27 -13.78
N GLY A 452 -4.59 -1.31 -13.10
CA GLY A 452 -3.96 -0.14 -12.50
C GLY A 452 -3.69 -0.30 -11.00
N ALA A 453 -3.82 -1.50 -10.43
CA ALA A 453 -3.83 -1.68 -8.97
C ALA A 453 -2.56 -1.14 -8.28
N TYR A 454 -1.41 -1.21 -8.95
CA TYR A 454 -0.13 -0.68 -8.49
C TYR A 454 -0.12 0.85 -8.31
N VAL A 455 -0.94 1.58 -9.07
CA VAL A 455 -1.17 3.03 -8.91
C VAL A 455 -2.33 3.31 -7.97
N HIS A 456 -3.44 2.58 -8.12
CA HIS A 456 -4.66 2.84 -7.35
C HIS A 456 -4.47 2.60 -5.85
N ASN A 457 -3.78 1.50 -5.47
CA ASN A 457 -3.32 1.22 -4.12
C ASN A 457 -2.39 -0.01 -4.09
N GLY A 458 -1.18 0.10 -4.63
CA GLY A 458 -0.26 -1.04 -4.72
C GLY A 458 0.04 -1.67 -3.35
N ARG A 459 0.07 -0.87 -2.28
CA ARG A 459 0.32 -1.35 -0.90
C ARG A 459 -0.78 -2.28 -0.39
N TYR A 460 -2.04 -1.94 -0.64
CA TYR A 460 -3.16 -2.81 -0.27
C TYR A 460 -3.07 -4.16 -1.01
N ILE A 461 -2.77 -4.12 -2.31
CA ILE A 461 -2.62 -5.33 -3.13
C ILE A 461 -1.46 -6.20 -2.63
N ILE A 462 -0.31 -5.59 -2.36
CA ILE A 462 0.86 -6.28 -1.78
C ILE A 462 0.47 -7.01 -0.51
N LYS A 463 -0.26 -6.37 0.41
CA LYS A 463 -0.72 -6.99 1.67
C LYS A 463 -1.64 -8.18 1.42
N LEU A 464 -2.62 -8.04 0.53
CA LEU A 464 -3.54 -9.14 0.17
C LEU A 464 -2.79 -10.35 -0.39
N LEU A 465 -1.87 -10.11 -1.33
CA LEU A 465 -1.07 -11.18 -1.95
C LEU A 465 -0.13 -11.83 -0.94
N HIS A 466 0.58 -11.02 -0.16
CA HIS A 466 1.51 -11.47 0.88
C HIS A 466 0.80 -12.36 1.90
N ASP A 467 -0.34 -11.91 2.43
CA ASP A 467 -1.06 -12.64 3.48
C ASP A 467 -1.68 -13.93 2.93
N SER A 468 -2.16 -13.94 1.68
CA SER A 468 -2.59 -15.17 1.02
C SER A 468 -1.45 -16.18 0.83
N ILE A 469 -0.23 -15.73 0.55
CA ILE A 469 0.94 -16.63 0.48
C ILE A 469 1.27 -17.19 1.87
N VAL A 470 1.27 -16.34 2.91
CA VAL A 470 1.54 -16.76 4.30
C VAL A 470 0.51 -17.78 4.78
N ASP A 471 -0.77 -17.56 4.50
CA ASP A 471 -1.88 -18.46 4.84
C ASP A 471 -1.71 -19.84 4.20
N LEU A 472 -1.31 -19.91 2.92
CA LEU A 472 -1.03 -21.19 2.25
C LEU A 472 0.27 -21.83 2.74
N ASN A 473 1.32 -21.03 3.00
CA ASN A 473 2.60 -21.49 3.55
C ASN A 473 2.48 -22.22 4.88
N GLY A 474 1.44 -21.92 5.67
CA GLY A 474 1.17 -22.59 6.94
C GLY A 474 0.88 -24.09 6.82
N VAL A 475 0.51 -24.58 5.63
CA VAL A 475 0.02 -25.97 5.43
C VAL A 475 0.67 -26.71 4.26
N ILE A 476 1.28 -26.02 3.28
CA ILE A 476 1.96 -26.68 2.16
C ILE A 476 3.31 -27.28 2.60
N ALA A 477 3.67 -28.42 1.98
CA ALA A 477 4.85 -29.19 2.39
C ALA A 477 6.19 -28.48 2.14
N GLN A 478 6.25 -27.60 1.13
CA GLN A 478 7.41 -26.78 0.78
C GLN A 478 6.94 -25.32 0.66
N PRO A 479 7.09 -24.51 1.72
CA PRO A 479 6.68 -23.11 1.71
C PRO A 479 7.36 -22.31 0.60
N ILE A 480 6.63 -21.37 0.00
CA ILE A 480 7.19 -20.34 -0.87
C ILE A 480 8.08 -19.42 -0.04
N ASP A 481 9.29 -19.13 -0.51
CA ASP A 481 10.22 -18.26 0.22
C ASP A 481 9.71 -16.82 0.26
N MET A 482 9.43 -16.36 1.47
CA MET A 482 8.98 -15.01 1.82
C MET A 482 9.97 -14.33 2.80
N SER A 483 11.16 -14.90 3.01
CA SER A 483 12.09 -14.44 4.06
C SER A 483 12.65 -13.05 3.83
N GLN A 484 12.71 -12.59 2.57
CA GLN A 484 13.12 -11.24 2.19
C GLN A 484 11.94 -10.34 1.78
N ALA A 485 10.77 -10.92 1.54
CA ALA A 485 9.59 -10.18 1.11
C ALA A 485 9.09 -9.28 2.24
N GLN A 486 8.84 -8.01 1.93
CA GLN A 486 8.30 -7.04 2.87
C GLN A 486 6.79 -6.88 2.64
N ARG A 487 6.02 -6.87 3.72
CA ARG A 487 4.56 -6.66 3.66
C ARG A 487 4.18 -5.18 3.68
N ASP A 488 4.86 -4.41 4.53
CA ASP A 488 4.45 -3.06 4.90
C ASP A 488 5.43 -2.00 4.43
N ALA A 489 4.91 -0.81 4.13
CA ALA A 489 5.74 0.37 3.88
C ALA A 489 6.51 0.79 5.15
N PRO A 490 7.66 1.48 5.02
CA PRO A 490 8.47 1.85 6.17
C PRO A 490 7.95 3.09 6.89
N GLY A 491 8.08 3.08 8.22
CA GLY A 491 7.96 4.26 9.08
C GLY A 491 6.63 5.00 8.93
N HIS A 492 6.71 6.32 8.73
CA HIS A 492 5.56 7.20 8.59
C HIS A 492 4.60 6.81 7.46
N PHE A 493 5.04 6.04 6.47
CA PHE A 493 4.20 5.63 5.35
C PHE A 493 3.46 4.31 5.59
N ASN A 494 3.65 3.67 6.75
CA ASN A 494 2.91 2.47 7.11
C ASN A 494 1.48 2.78 7.57
N GLY A 495 0.55 2.82 6.61
CA GLY A 495 -0.88 3.00 6.87
C GLY A 495 -1.56 1.84 7.59
N ALA A 496 -0.92 0.68 7.77
CA ALA A 496 -1.45 -0.43 8.55
C ALA A 496 -0.84 -0.54 9.96
N SER A 497 0.06 0.36 10.34
CA SER A 497 0.59 0.38 11.70
C SER A 497 -0.46 0.83 12.72
N GLU A 498 -0.31 0.39 13.97
CA GLU A 498 -1.17 0.83 15.08
C GLU A 498 -1.23 2.36 15.18
N ALA A 499 -0.09 3.02 14.97
CA ALA A 499 0.00 4.48 15.01
C ALA A 499 -0.88 5.19 13.97
N ALA A 500 -1.26 4.51 12.88
CA ALA A 500 -2.17 5.03 11.87
C ALA A 500 -3.62 4.53 12.05
N ARG A 501 -3.83 3.44 12.79
CA ARG A 501 -5.09 2.65 12.78
C ARG A 501 -5.79 2.53 14.11
N HIS A 502 -5.24 3.13 15.17
CA HIS A 502 -5.85 3.14 16.50
C HIS A 502 -7.31 3.61 16.52
N TRP A 503 -7.69 4.55 15.63
CA TRP A 503 -9.01 5.18 15.59
C TRP A 503 -10.01 4.54 14.64
N ASP A 504 -9.72 3.33 14.14
CA ASP A 504 -10.58 2.69 13.15
C ASP A 504 -12.03 2.52 13.62
N GLU A 505 -12.21 2.15 14.89
CA GLU A 505 -13.52 1.95 15.53
C GLU A 505 -14.26 3.26 15.80
N ASP A 506 -13.51 4.34 16.03
CA ASP A 506 -14.05 5.67 16.33
C ASP A 506 -14.36 6.49 15.06
N GLU A 507 -13.86 6.04 13.89
CA GLU A 507 -13.96 6.70 12.58
C GLU A 507 -13.41 8.15 12.54
N ALA A 508 -12.69 8.57 13.60
CA ALA A 508 -12.16 9.92 13.75
C ALA A 508 -10.96 9.97 14.69
N VAL A 509 -9.96 10.76 14.30
CA VAL A 509 -8.81 11.05 15.17
C VAL A 509 -9.14 12.25 16.05
N SER A 510 -9.15 12.04 17.37
CA SER A 510 -9.50 13.11 18.32
C SER A 510 -8.56 14.32 18.22
N ALA A 511 -9.06 15.50 18.62
CA ALA A 511 -8.28 16.74 18.68
C ALA A 511 -6.98 16.62 19.50
N SER A 512 -6.92 15.72 20.49
CA SER A 512 -5.71 15.54 21.31
C SER A 512 -4.62 14.68 20.65
N CYS A 513 -4.96 13.98 19.56
CA CYS A 513 -4.09 13.03 18.86
C CYS A 513 -3.80 13.47 17.41
N SER A 514 -4.70 14.26 16.81
CA SER A 514 -4.67 14.64 15.39
C SER A 514 -3.40 15.39 14.99
N LYS A 515 -2.76 16.09 15.94
CA LYS A 515 -1.44 16.70 15.77
C LYS A 515 -0.43 15.78 15.08
N CYS A 516 -0.44 14.47 15.37
CA CYS A 516 0.57 13.53 14.87
C CYS A 516 0.02 12.30 14.17
N HIS A 517 -1.27 12.05 14.30
CA HIS A 517 -1.88 10.80 13.81
C HIS A 517 -2.95 11.03 12.76
N SER A 518 -3.01 12.23 12.15
CA SER A 518 -4.04 12.55 11.16
C SER A 518 -3.51 13.19 9.87
N GLY A 519 -2.28 12.85 9.48
CA GLY A 519 -1.64 13.38 8.27
C GLY A 519 -1.58 14.91 8.25
N ALA A 520 -1.71 15.49 7.06
CA ALA A 520 -1.66 16.93 6.88
C ALA A 520 -2.83 17.68 7.55
N PRO A 521 -4.09 17.19 7.50
CA PRO A 521 -5.22 17.91 8.11
C PRO A 521 -5.01 18.29 9.58
N GLY A 522 -4.62 17.37 10.45
CA GLY A 522 -4.44 17.70 11.87
C GLY A 522 -3.07 18.29 12.20
N PHE A 523 -2.00 17.85 11.54
CA PHE A 523 -0.67 18.41 11.77
C PHE A 523 -0.62 19.89 11.39
N ARG A 524 -1.09 20.25 10.20
CA ARG A 524 -1.09 21.65 9.73
C ARG A 524 -2.06 22.52 10.51
N PHE A 525 -3.22 21.99 10.90
CA PHE A 525 -4.13 22.71 11.78
C PHE A 525 -3.46 23.03 13.13
N TYR A 526 -2.73 22.07 13.70
CA TYR A 526 -1.97 22.32 14.92
C TYR A 526 -0.86 23.36 14.73
N VAL A 527 -0.10 23.31 13.63
CA VAL A 527 0.96 24.30 13.35
C VAL A 527 0.38 25.71 13.22
N GLU A 528 -0.76 25.87 12.55
CA GLU A 528 -1.41 27.19 12.37
C GLU A 528 -2.05 27.72 13.65
N TYR A 529 -2.74 26.87 14.42
CA TYR A 529 -3.60 27.32 15.51
C TYR A 529 -3.10 26.99 16.92
N GLY A 530 -2.05 26.17 17.06
CA GLY A 530 -1.49 25.71 18.34
C GLY A 530 -2.38 24.74 19.13
N VAL A 531 -3.50 24.31 18.54
CA VAL A 531 -4.45 23.35 19.12
C VAL A 531 -4.84 22.33 18.07
N GLY A 532 -5.09 21.09 18.46
CA GLY A 532 -5.56 20.08 17.52
C GLY A 532 -7.06 20.19 17.24
N VAL A 533 -7.49 19.56 16.16
CA VAL A 533 -8.89 19.47 15.72
C VAL A 533 -9.27 18.00 15.56
N GLU A 534 -10.54 17.66 15.76
CA GLU A 534 -11.00 16.32 15.37
C GLU A 534 -10.98 16.23 13.84
N VAL A 535 -10.32 15.19 13.33
CA VAL A 535 -10.15 14.98 11.89
C VAL A 535 -10.89 13.71 11.50
N PRO A 536 -11.83 13.76 10.53
CA PRO A 536 -12.39 12.57 9.92
C PRO A 536 -11.26 11.72 9.37
N GLU A 537 -11.25 10.46 9.77
CA GLU A 537 -10.10 9.57 9.70
C GLU A 537 -9.20 9.69 8.45
N THR A 538 -7.89 9.82 8.69
CA THR A 538 -6.88 9.77 7.63
C THR A 538 -6.26 8.38 7.60
N ALA A 539 -6.88 7.53 6.80
CA ALA A 539 -6.62 6.11 6.60
C ALA A 539 -5.22 5.68 6.07
N ASN A 540 -4.19 6.55 6.08
CA ASN A 540 -2.85 6.25 5.54
C ASN A 540 -1.73 7.09 6.19
N GLY A 541 -1.12 6.60 7.28
CA GLY A 541 0.16 7.12 7.78
C GLY A 541 0.30 8.66 7.74
N LEU A 542 1.47 9.17 7.38
CA LEU A 542 1.69 10.56 7.01
C LEU A 542 1.87 10.69 5.50
N GLU A 543 1.19 11.67 4.91
CA GLU A 543 1.27 12.01 3.48
C GLU A 543 2.29 13.12 3.22
N CYS A 544 2.73 13.27 1.96
CA CYS A 544 3.76 14.24 1.58
C CYS A 544 3.43 15.66 2.06
N TYR A 545 2.16 16.05 1.92
CA TYR A 545 1.66 17.38 2.31
C TYR A 545 1.71 17.63 3.82
N THR A 546 1.93 16.61 4.65
CA THR A 546 2.15 16.79 6.09
C THR A 546 3.37 17.69 6.33
N CYS A 547 4.44 17.49 5.56
CA CYS A 547 5.70 18.19 5.75
C CYS A 547 6.07 19.13 4.59
N HIS A 548 5.45 19.02 3.41
CA HIS A 548 5.75 19.84 2.25
C HIS A 548 4.61 20.78 1.88
N GLU A 549 4.96 22.02 1.47
CA GLU A 549 4.05 23.10 1.08
C GLU A 549 3.75 23.17 -0.41
N SER A 550 4.70 22.78 -1.26
CA SER A 550 4.56 22.85 -2.72
C SER A 550 5.36 21.74 -3.39
N PHE A 551 4.86 21.26 -4.53
CA PHE A 551 5.44 20.17 -5.33
C PHE A 551 5.77 20.59 -6.77
N GLU A 552 5.50 21.84 -7.16
CA GLU A 552 5.55 22.24 -8.57
C GLU A 552 6.98 22.62 -9.05
N ASP A 553 7.86 23.13 -8.18
CA ASP A 553 9.22 23.57 -8.60
C ASP A 553 10.35 23.43 -7.54
N GLU A 554 10.06 23.47 -6.23
CA GLU A 554 11.10 23.53 -5.17
C GLU A 554 10.94 22.48 -4.05
N TYR A 555 9.91 21.63 -4.09
CA TYR A 555 9.56 20.68 -3.01
C TYR A 555 9.60 21.33 -1.60
N ALA A 556 9.10 22.57 -1.50
CA ALA A 556 9.26 23.40 -0.31
C ALA A 556 8.76 22.68 0.95
N VAL A 557 9.55 22.71 2.02
CA VAL A 557 9.21 22.12 3.32
C VAL A 557 8.47 23.15 4.17
N LEU A 558 7.45 22.72 4.91
CA LEU A 558 6.69 23.55 5.85
C LEU A 558 7.62 24.16 6.90
N GLU A 559 7.61 25.48 7.04
CA GLU A 559 8.38 26.15 8.08
C GLU A 559 7.63 26.10 9.42
N VAL A 560 8.28 25.53 10.45
CA VAL A 560 7.78 25.55 11.84
C VAL A 560 8.77 26.34 12.69
N GLY A 561 8.32 27.45 13.26
CA GLY A 561 9.20 28.39 13.97
C GLY A 561 9.69 27.89 15.34
N SER A 562 8.88 27.11 16.05
CA SER A 562 9.22 26.59 17.37
C SER A 562 8.35 25.37 17.73
N THR A 563 8.79 24.60 18.73
CA THR A 563 8.04 23.50 19.33
C THR A 563 7.70 23.81 20.78
N THR A 564 6.42 23.66 21.14
CA THR A 564 5.97 23.72 22.54
C THR A 564 5.87 22.31 23.14
N TYR A 565 6.57 22.09 24.25
CA TYR A 565 6.58 20.85 25.02
C TYR A 565 5.45 20.81 26.06
N ALA A 566 5.16 19.63 26.62
CA ALA A 566 4.04 19.41 27.54
C ALA A 566 4.12 20.23 28.86
N ASN A 567 5.31 20.70 29.22
CA ASN A 567 5.55 21.60 30.36
C ASN A 567 5.43 23.11 30.01
N GLY A 568 5.10 23.44 28.76
CA GLY A 568 5.02 24.81 28.25
C GLY A 568 6.38 25.43 27.89
N VAL A 569 7.47 24.66 27.95
CA VAL A 569 8.76 25.09 27.40
C VAL A 569 8.64 25.18 25.89
N GLU A 570 9.13 26.28 25.33
CA GLU A 570 9.16 26.52 23.89
C GLU A 570 10.61 26.57 23.44
N LEU A 571 10.98 25.67 22.53
CA LEU A 571 12.32 25.60 21.93
C LEU A 571 12.24 25.87 20.44
N SER A 572 13.24 26.56 19.92
CA SER A 572 13.37 26.90 18.50
C SER A 572 14.75 26.49 18.04
N HIS A 573 14.81 25.57 17.10
CA HIS A 573 16.04 25.18 16.42
C HIS A 573 16.03 25.68 14.98
N GLU A 574 17.22 25.91 14.41
CA GLU A 574 17.36 26.22 12.99
C GLU A 574 17.04 24.99 12.12
N GLY A 575 16.64 25.23 10.86
CA GLY A 575 16.34 24.17 9.90
C GLY A 575 14.98 23.51 10.15
N TYR A 576 14.91 22.19 9.96
CA TYR A 576 13.66 21.44 9.90
C TYR A 576 13.30 20.70 11.21
N ASP A 577 14.11 20.86 12.25
CA ASP A 577 13.97 20.14 13.52
C ASP A 577 12.62 20.35 14.19
N ASN A 578 12.08 21.56 14.12
CA ASN A 578 10.82 21.89 14.78
C ASN A 578 9.62 21.15 14.16
N ILE A 579 9.70 20.77 12.88
CA ILE A 579 8.67 19.94 12.23
C ILE A 579 8.65 18.55 12.88
N CYS A 580 9.82 17.93 13.03
CA CYS A 580 9.95 16.62 13.67
C CYS A 580 9.57 16.70 15.15
N ALA A 581 10.12 17.70 15.85
CA ALA A 581 9.93 17.88 17.29
C ALA A 581 8.47 18.19 17.64
N THR A 582 7.69 18.76 16.71
CA THR A 582 6.25 18.92 16.90
C THR A 582 5.62 17.59 17.31
N CYS A 583 5.97 16.46 16.69
CA CYS A 583 5.44 15.16 17.10
C CYS A 583 6.30 14.40 18.10
N HIS A 584 7.62 14.48 17.96
CA HIS A 584 8.58 13.74 18.78
C HIS A 584 8.95 14.47 20.10
N SER A 585 8.06 15.31 20.64
CA SER A 585 8.28 16.07 21.88
C SER A 585 7.93 15.33 23.17
N GLY A 586 7.16 14.24 23.07
CA GLY A 586 6.47 13.64 24.22
C GLY A 586 5.19 14.40 24.62
N ARG A 587 4.19 13.68 25.14
CA ARG A 587 2.88 14.21 25.57
C ARG A 587 2.80 14.55 27.06
N GLN A 588 3.82 14.18 27.83
CA GLN A 588 3.98 14.51 29.24
C GLN A 588 5.42 14.95 29.49
N ALA A 589 5.68 15.58 30.63
CA ALA A 589 6.99 16.07 31.04
C ALA A 589 7.21 15.82 32.53
N GLY A 590 8.42 16.08 33.04
CA GLY A 590 8.70 16.01 34.49
C GLY A 590 7.72 16.85 35.33
N ALA A 591 7.32 18.02 34.82
CA ALA A 591 6.31 18.87 35.44
C ALA A 591 4.93 18.19 35.60
N SER A 592 4.56 17.27 34.70
CA SER A 592 3.33 16.48 34.82
C SER A 592 3.38 15.52 36.01
N VAL A 593 4.55 14.94 36.27
CA VAL A 593 4.79 14.06 37.43
C VAL A 593 4.71 14.86 38.72
N ASP A 594 5.37 16.03 38.78
CA ASP A 594 5.30 16.91 39.94
C ASP A 594 3.86 17.37 40.22
N GLY A 595 3.09 17.71 39.18
CA GLY A 595 1.67 18.06 39.31
C GLY A 595 0.82 16.92 39.87
N ALA A 596 1.08 15.68 39.45
CA ALA A 596 0.41 14.49 39.99
C ALA A 596 0.75 14.26 41.47
N ILE A 597 2.02 14.43 41.85
CA ILE A 597 2.48 14.30 43.24
C ILE A 597 1.88 15.40 44.11
N ALA A 598 1.93 16.66 43.67
CA ALA A 598 1.42 17.80 44.42
C ALA A 598 -0.09 17.75 44.65
N SER A 599 -0.85 17.21 43.69
CA SER A 599 -2.30 17.02 43.81
C SER A 599 -2.72 15.78 44.60
N GLY A 600 -1.78 14.87 44.89
CA GLY A 600 -2.07 13.56 45.49
C GLY A 600 -2.76 12.59 44.52
N ASN A 601 -2.91 12.93 43.24
CA ASN A 601 -3.44 12.06 42.19
C ASN A 601 -2.32 11.17 41.63
N LEU A 602 -1.83 10.27 42.49
CA LEU A 602 -0.73 9.38 42.15
C LEU A 602 -1.22 8.29 41.20
N SER A 603 -0.76 8.36 39.97
CA SER A 603 -0.89 7.31 38.96
C SER A 603 0.26 7.40 37.98
N PHE A 604 0.51 6.31 37.24
CA PHE A 604 1.44 6.29 36.13
C PHE A 604 1.21 7.48 35.18
N ARG A 605 2.32 8.03 34.67
CA ARG A 605 2.35 9.07 33.65
C ARG A 605 3.08 8.51 32.45
N ASN A 606 2.48 8.61 31.28
CA ASN A 606 3.05 8.09 30.05
C ASN A 606 3.58 9.26 29.21
N VAL A 607 4.88 9.29 28.95
CA VAL A 607 5.50 10.30 28.08
C VAL A 607 5.05 10.18 26.62
N HIS A 608 4.46 9.04 26.25
CA HIS A 608 4.05 8.68 24.89
C HIS A 608 5.24 8.39 23.95
N TYR A 609 4.96 7.70 22.84
CA TYR A 609 5.98 7.01 22.04
C TYR A 609 6.91 7.95 21.26
N LEU A 610 8.16 7.51 21.08
CA LEU A 610 9.21 8.16 20.29
C LEU A 610 9.45 9.65 20.63
N PRO A 611 9.66 10.02 21.92
CA PRO A 611 9.94 11.40 22.32
C PRO A 611 11.40 11.83 22.02
N ALA A 612 11.89 11.54 20.81
CA ALA A 612 13.28 11.72 20.40
C ALA A 612 13.75 13.17 20.55
N ALA A 613 12.91 14.16 20.19
CA ALA A 613 13.24 15.57 20.38
C ALA A 613 13.22 15.98 21.86
N GLY A 614 12.41 15.31 22.69
CA GLY A 614 12.44 15.47 24.15
C GLY A 614 13.77 15.01 24.73
N VAL A 615 14.23 13.82 24.36
CA VAL A 615 15.50 13.25 24.84
C VAL A 615 16.71 13.98 24.27
N ARG A 616 16.73 14.28 22.96
CA ARG A 616 17.83 15.01 22.31
C ARG A 616 18.10 16.36 22.96
N ASN A 617 17.04 17.09 23.30
CA ASN A 617 17.16 18.40 23.93
C ASN A 617 17.52 18.32 25.43
N GLY A 618 17.59 17.12 26.00
CA GLY A 618 18.02 16.88 27.37
C GLY A 618 17.24 17.74 28.37
N ASN A 619 17.97 18.38 29.28
CA ASN A 619 17.39 19.22 30.32
C ASN A 619 16.68 20.49 29.81
N GLU A 620 16.95 20.90 28.57
CA GLU A 620 16.35 22.10 27.99
C GLU A 620 14.87 21.85 27.66
N SER A 621 14.49 20.60 27.34
CA SER A 621 13.08 20.24 27.10
C SER A 621 12.31 20.01 28.40
N GLY A 622 12.98 19.54 29.45
CA GLY A 622 12.36 19.12 30.71
C GLY A 622 11.37 17.95 30.56
N VAL A 623 11.51 17.14 29.50
CA VAL A 623 10.64 15.98 29.24
C VAL A 623 10.90 14.86 30.24
N GLY A 624 12.16 14.59 30.59
CA GLY A 624 12.53 13.64 31.65
C GLY A 624 12.12 14.14 33.04
N TYR A 625 11.98 13.21 33.99
CA TYR A 625 11.83 13.59 35.40
C TYR A 625 13.21 13.80 36.03
N GLU A 626 13.53 15.06 36.30
CA GLU A 626 14.82 15.49 36.84
C GLU A 626 14.77 15.63 38.36
N TYR A 627 15.72 15.01 39.06
CA TYR A 627 15.75 15.01 40.52
C TYR A 627 16.41 16.27 41.08
N ALA A 628 15.82 16.81 42.14
CA ALA A 628 16.24 18.08 42.73
C ALA A 628 17.70 18.02 43.22
N GLY A 629 18.52 18.97 42.73
CA GLY A 629 19.93 19.10 43.12
C GLY A 629 20.90 18.32 42.23
N ALA A 630 20.41 17.48 41.32
CA ALA A 630 21.20 16.87 40.27
C ALA A 630 21.39 17.82 39.08
N GLN A 631 22.46 17.60 38.32
CA GLN A 631 22.67 18.26 37.02
C GLN A 631 22.44 17.23 35.92
N TYR A 632 21.77 17.67 34.86
CA TYR A 632 21.42 16.86 33.71
C TYR A 632 22.05 17.41 32.44
N ALA A 633 22.44 16.52 31.53
CA ALA A 633 22.93 16.89 30.21
C ALA A 633 21.89 17.73 29.46
N GLY A 634 22.35 18.76 28.75
CA GLY A 634 21.52 19.63 27.92
C GLY A 634 21.34 19.06 26.52
N PHE A 635 21.15 19.96 25.55
CA PHE A 635 21.07 19.60 24.14
C PHE A 635 22.25 18.74 23.66
N LEU A 636 21.97 17.68 22.91
CA LEU A 636 23.01 16.87 22.28
C LEU A 636 23.74 17.68 21.20
N GLU A 637 25.00 18.00 21.47
CA GLU A 637 25.93 18.49 20.47
C GLU A 637 26.69 17.31 19.83
N HIS A 638 26.49 17.09 18.52
CA HIS A 638 27.14 16.02 17.77
C HIS A 638 27.80 16.55 16.48
N ASP A 639 29.04 17.04 16.62
CA ASP A 639 29.82 17.68 15.55
C ASP A 639 28.99 18.73 14.77
N SER A 640 29.20 18.91 13.46
CA SER A 640 28.38 19.79 12.61
C SER A 640 26.98 19.24 12.32
N ARG A 641 26.59 18.07 12.86
CA ARG A 641 25.33 17.37 12.58
C ARG A 641 24.45 17.33 13.82
N THR A 642 24.02 18.51 14.25
CA THR A 642 23.12 18.61 15.39
C THR A 642 21.67 18.37 14.99
N GLN A 643 21.24 18.74 13.79
CA GLN A 643 19.85 18.63 13.32
C GLN A 643 19.37 17.18 13.14
N CYS A 644 18.07 16.95 13.31
CA CYS A 644 17.42 15.66 13.08
C CYS A 644 17.73 15.13 11.67
N THR A 645 17.56 15.98 10.65
CA THR A 645 17.84 15.63 9.24
C THR A 645 19.33 15.49 8.93
N GLY A 646 20.23 15.89 9.84
CA GLY A 646 21.67 15.63 9.71
C GLY A 646 22.02 14.16 9.90
N CYS A 647 21.18 13.41 10.61
CA CYS A 647 21.32 11.97 10.84
C CYS A 647 20.20 11.19 10.13
N HIS A 648 18.96 11.64 10.24
CA HIS A 648 17.79 11.06 9.57
C HIS A 648 17.58 11.71 8.19
N ASP A 649 18.61 11.68 7.35
CA ASP A 649 18.61 12.40 6.07
C ASP A 649 17.54 11.85 5.10
N PRO A 650 16.53 12.65 4.70
CA PRO A 650 15.44 12.19 3.85
C PRO A 650 15.85 11.96 2.38
N VAL A 651 16.93 12.59 1.91
CA VAL A 651 17.40 12.44 0.53
C VAL A 651 18.17 11.14 0.39
N ILE A 652 19.10 10.87 1.30
CA ILE A 652 19.93 9.66 1.28
C ILE A 652 19.09 8.44 1.65
N SER A 653 18.26 8.54 2.70
CA SER A 653 17.41 7.42 3.13
C SER A 653 16.19 7.19 2.24
N ASN A 654 15.98 8.01 1.21
CA ASN A 654 14.74 8.03 0.42
C ASN A 654 13.49 8.20 1.29
N HIS A 655 13.52 9.05 2.31
CA HIS A 655 12.43 9.32 3.27
C HIS A 655 12.00 8.12 4.13
N THR A 656 12.81 7.06 4.25
CA THR A 656 12.56 6.07 5.33
C THR A 656 12.90 6.64 6.71
N PHE A 657 13.77 7.66 6.75
CA PHE A 657 14.33 8.26 7.97
C PHE A 657 15.09 7.25 8.85
N ARG A 658 15.45 6.09 8.33
CA ARG A 658 16.19 5.06 9.08
C ARG A 658 17.68 5.39 9.03
N ILE A 659 18.35 5.32 10.19
CA ILE A 659 19.81 5.51 10.25
C ILE A 659 20.55 4.40 9.50
N ALA A 660 20.00 3.18 9.50
CA ALA A 660 20.57 2.06 8.74
C ALA A 660 20.71 2.38 7.25
N ASP A 661 19.76 3.11 6.67
CA ASP A 661 19.72 3.43 5.23
C ASP A 661 20.75 4.50 4.83
N VAL A 662 21.30 5.23 5.81
CA VAL A 662 22.30 6.29 5.56
C VAL A 662 23.67 5.96 6.13
N TRP A 663 23.80 4.85 6.85
CA TRP A 663 24.97 4.50 7.67
C TRP A 663 26.30 4.69 6.94
N ASP A 664 26.44 4.06 5.79
CA ASP A 664 27.66 4.06 4.97
C ASP A 664 28.05 5.46 4.47
N SER A 665 27.08 6.35 4.33
CA SER A 665 27.27 7.69 3.75
C SER A 665 27.42 8.81 4.78
N VAL A 666 26.78 8.66 5.94
CA VAL A 666 26.71 9.70 6.98
C VAL A 666 27.58 9.35 8.19
N CYS A 667 27.54 8.08 8.62
CA CYS A 667 28.01 7.67 9.94
C CYS A 667 29.37 6.95 9.89
N ASP A 668 29.57 6.06 8.92
CA ASP A 668 30.74 5.16 8.82
C ASP A 668 32.09 5.92 8.78
N VAL A 669 32.09 7.15 8.28
CA VAL A 669 33.30 8.01 8.26
C VAL A 669 33.89 8.23 9.65
N CYS A 670 33.06 8.31 10.69
CA CYS A 670 33.49 8.52 12.08
C CYS A 670 33.24 7.30 12.97
N HIS A 671 32.36 6.38 12.56
CA HIS A 671 32.00 5.15 13.28
C HIS A 671 32.46 3.88 12.55
N SER A 672 33.57 3.95 11.78
CA SER A 672 34.09 2.85 10.93
C SER A 672 34.45 1.55 11.66
N ASP A 673 34.54 1.60 12.98
CA ASP A 673 34.78 0.46 13.86
C ASP A 673 33.50 -0.32 14.18
N GLN A 674 32.34 0.16 13.73
CA GLN A 674 31.02 -0.38 14.03
C GLN A 674 30.34 -0.89 12.76
N SER A 675 29.66 -2.03 12.84
CA SER A 675 28.98 -2.63 11.69
C SER A 675 27.58 -2.04 11.43
N GLY A 676 27.08 -1.21 12.34
CA GLY A 676 25.80 -0.52 12.19
C GLY A 676 25.45 0.38 13.39
N PRO A 677 24.30 1.06 13.32
CA PRO A 677 23.87 2.03 14.34
C PRO A 677 23.63 1.46 15.72
N GLU A 678 23.56 0.14 15.84
CA GLU A 678 23.30 -0.54 17.11
C GLU A 678 24.55 -0.80 17.93
N GLU A 679 25.74 -0.61 17.34
CA GLU A 679 27.02 -0.94 17.97
C GLU A 679 27.77 0.31 18.48
N ILE A 680 27.20 1.51 18.32
CA ILE A 680 27.84 2.78 18.68
C ILE A 680 28.37 2.76 20.13
N ARG A 681 29.69 2.94 20.30
CA ARG A 681 30.37 3.04 21.62
C ARG A 681 31.69 3.83 21.63
N LEU A 682 31.90 4.79 20.73
CA LEU A 682 33.24 5.38 20.49
C LEU A 682 33.84 6.17 21.67
N VAL A 683 33.02 6.83 22.50
CA VAL A 683 33.50 7.77 23.55
C VAL A 683 33.11 7.32 24.97
N HIS A 684 31.98 6.62 25.11
CA HIS A 684 31.41 6.19 26.39
C HIS A 684 31.87 4.75 26.72
N LEU A 685 33.08 4.62 27.23
CA LEU A 685 33.75 3.32 27.45
C LEU A 685 33.61 2.77 28.88
N ASP A 686 33.04 3.54 29.80
CA ASP A 686 32.82 3.12 31.18
C ASP A 686 31.72 2.06 31.28
N ASP A 687 31.73 1.32 32.39
CA ASP A 687 30.68 0.35 32.78
C ASP A 687 29.61 1.12 33.56
N TYR A 688 28.60 1.62 32.85
CA TYR A 688 27.57 2.51 33.41
C TYR A 688 26.57 1.73 34.23
N ASP A 689 26.21 0.54 33.77
CA ASP A 689 25.27 -0.33 34.44
C ASP A 689 25.92 -1.18 35.56
N GLY A 690 27.24 -1.27 35.63
CA GLY A 690 27.98 -1.95 36.70
C GLY A 690 27.89 -3.47 36.66
N ASP A 691 27.68 -4.09 35.49
CA ASP A 691 27.68 -5.55 35.31
C ASP A 691 29.09 -6.12 35.04
N GLY A 692 30.09 -5.26 34.86
CA GLY A 692 31.48 -5.59 34.57
C GLY A 692 31.81 -5.68 33.08
N ASN A 693 30.88 -5.38 32.19
CA ASN A 693 30.99 -5.52 30.74
C ASN A 693 31.20 -4.18 30.03
N THR A 694 32.40 -3.62 30.11
CA THR A 694 32.80 -2.40 29.37
C THR A 694 32.77 -2.50 27.83
N GLY A 695 32.42 -3.67 27.27
CA GLY A 695 32.45 -3.95 25.84
C GLY A 695 31.07 -4.05 25.17
N GLU A 696 29.97 -3.95 25.91
CA GLU A 696 28.63 -3.93 25.31
C GLU A 696 28.32 -2.60 24.61
N THR A 697 27.22 -2.51 23.88
CA THR A 697 26.85 -1.28 23.16
C THR A 697 26.27 -0.25 24.14
N LEU A 698 26.19 1.03 23.74
CA LEU A 698 25.52 2.03 24.61
C LEU A 698 24.04 1.74 24.83
N ARG A 699 23.40 1.09 23.86
CA ARG A 699 22.05 0.55 24.06
C ARG A 699 22.06 -0.53 25.15
N GLY A 700 23.06 -1.40 25.17
CA GLY A 700 23.26 -2.41 26.23
C GLY A 700 23.34 -1.77 27.62
N GLU A 701 24.18 -0.75 27.77
CA GLU A 701 24.36 -0.03 29.05
C GLU A 701 23.05 0.60 29.55
N LEU A 702 22.31 1.29 28.67
CA LEU A 702 21.02 1.87 29.05
C LEU A 702 20.00 0.78 29.40
N GLN A 703 19.99 -0.34 28.67
CA GLN A 703 19.10 -1.47 28.95
C GLN A 703 19.45 -2.12 30.30
N GLY A 704 20.74 -2.23 30.63
CA GLY A 704 21.23 -2.70 31.92
C GLY A 704 20.76 -1.83 33.08
N LEU A 705 20.93 -0.51 32.94
CA LEU A 705 20.39 0.47 33.91
C LEU A 705 18.87 0.39 34.02
N ALA A 706 18.16 0.26 32.91
CA ALA A 706 16.70 0.13 32.90
C ALA A 706 16.23 -1.16 33.57
N ASN A 707 16.92 -2.28 33.35
CA ASN A 707 16.64 -3.56 34.01
C ASN A 707 16.83 -3.44 35.53
N ARG A 708 17.90 -2.78 35.98
CA ARG A 708 18.14 -2.50 37.40
C ARG A 708 17.06 -1.60 37.99
N LEU A 709 16.64 -0.57 37.26
CA LEU A 709 15.54 0.30 37.66
C LEU A 709 14.22 -0.47 37.77
N LEU A 710 13.89 -1.34 36.81
CA LEU A 710 12.68 -2.16 36.86
C LEU A 710 12.66 -3.06 38.11
N LEU A 711 13.77 -3.73 38.40
CA LEU A 711 13.89 -4.55 39.62
C LEU A 711 13.74 -3.70 40.89
N GLN A 712 14.29 -2.48 40.91
CA GLN A 712 14.15 -1.57 42.04
C GLN A 712 12.72 -1.04 42.20
N ILE A 713 12.02 -0.78 41.10
CA ILE A 713 10.58 -0.43 41.09
C ILE A 713 9.78 -1.57 41.72
N VAL A 714 9.98 -2.81 41.28
CA VAL A 714 9.27 -3.99 41.82
C VAL A 714 9.59 -4.21 43.30
N ALA A 715 10.85 -4.04 43.71
CA ALA A 715 11.27 -4.24 45.09
C ALA A 715 10.79 -3.14 46.06
N SER A 716 10.66 -1.90 45.59
CA SER A 716 10.24 -0.75 46.41
C SER A 716 8.73 -0.57 46.51
N ALA A 717 7.96 -1.25 45.66
CA ALA A 717 6.52 -1.10 45.59
C ALA A 717 5.80 -1.64 46.85
N PRO A 718 4.78 -0.92 47.39
CA PRO A 718 4.04 -1.35 48.59
C PRO A 718 3.16 -2.59 48.39
N SER A 719 2.92 -2.97 47.14
CA SER A 719 2.21 -4.18 46.73
C SER A 719 2.79 -4.67 45.40
N PRO A 720 2.56 -5.95 45.02
CA PRO A 720 3.06 -6.51 43.77
C PRO A 720 2.77 -5.61 42.57
N ILE A 721 3.82 -5.36 41.79
CA ILE A 721 3.79 -4.62 40.53
C ILE A 721 4.67 -5.38 39.52
N CYS A 722 4.32 -5.32 38.24
CA CYS A 722 5.15 -5.79 37.15
C CYS A 722 4.93 -4.89 35.91
N TYR A 723 5.85 -4.97 34.95
CA TYR A 723 5.75 -4.27 33.66
C TYR A 723 5.31 -5.23 32.54
N GLY A 724 4.31 -4.86 31.76
CA GLY A 724 3.81 -5.61 30.61
C GLY A 724 3.87 -4.81 29.32
N ASP A 725 3.75 -5.50 28.19
CA ASP A 725 3.99 -4.94 26.86
C ASP A 725 2.90 -3.97 26.37
N ASN A 726 1.71 -4.05 26.97
CA ASN A 726 0.54 -3.29 26.55
C ASN A 726 0.02 -2.38 27.67
N TYR A 727 -0.55 -1.23 27.30
CA TYR A 727 -1.23 -0.34 28.23
C TYR A 727 -2.27 -1.12 29.07
N PRO A 728 -2.33 -0.96 30.41
CA PRO A 728 -1.73 0.11 31.22
C PRO A 728 -0.25 -0.06 31.62
N TYR A 729 0.46 -1.04 31.05
CA TYR A 729 1.85 -1.46 31.27
C TYR A 729 2.18 -1.90 32.69
N TRP A 730 1.82 -1.12 33.69
CA TRP A 730 2.04 -1.44 35.10
C TRP A 730 0.83 -2.16 35.67
N LEU A 731 1.00 -3.46 35.96
CA LEU A 731 -0.07 -4.33 36.44
C LEU A 731 0.11 -4.70 37.91
N GLY A 732 -1.01 -4.89 38.61
CA GLY A 732 -1.06 -5.28 40.02
C GLY A 732 -0.77 -6.76 40.27
N ALA A 733 0.27 -7.32 39.65
CA ALA A 733 0.62 -8.73 39.72
C ALA A 733 2.08 -8.93 40.12
N MET A 734 2.42 -10.15 40.55
CA MET A 734 3.82 -10.54 40.74
C MET A 734 4.44 -10.79 39.36
N GLY A 735 5.50 -10.05 39.05
CA GLY A 735 6.31 -10.30 37.86
C GLY A 735 7.21 -11.52 38.00
N ASP A 736 7.90 -11.85 36.91
CA ASP A 736 8.98 -12.82 36.90
C ASP A 736 10.26 -12.28 37.57
N ALA A 737 11.37 -13.00 37.45
CA ALA A 737 12.65 -12.61 38.05
C ALA A 737 13.25 -11.33 37.45
N SER A 738 12.77 -10.89 36.28
CA SER A 738 13.18 -9.65 35.62
C SER A 738 12.22 -8.49 35.88
N GLY A 739 11.11 -8.73 36.59
CA GLY A 739 10.09 -7.73 36.88
C GLY A 739 9.00 -7.59 35.80
N HIS A 740 9.03 -8.43 34.77
CA HIS A 740 8.03 -8.43 33.71
C HIS A 740 6.79 -9.23 34.10
N CYS A 741 5.63 -8.80 33.61
CA CYS A 741 4.37 -9.45 33.88
C CYS A 741 4.25 -10.81 33.18
N PRO A 742 3.60 -11.81 33.80
CA PRO A 742 3.20 -12.99 33.05
C PRO A 742 2.19 -12.61 31.95
N PRO A 743 2.15 -13.34 30.81
CA PRO A 743 1.31 -12.97 29.66
C PRO A 743 -0.19 -12.85 29.95
N ASP A 744 -0.69 -13.52 30.99
CA ASP A 744 -2.08 -13.51 31.43
C ASP A 744 -2.39 -12.48 32.53
N ALA A 745 -1.40 -11.67 32.93
CA ALA A 745 -1.60 -10.63 33.93
C ALA A 745 -2.63 -9.59 33.44
N GLN A 746 -3.52 -9.20 34.34
CA GLN A 746 -4.54 -8.18 34.09
C GLN A 746 -4.67 -7.24 35.29
N GLY A 747 -5.23 -6.07 35.04
CA GLY A 747 -5.56 -5.08 36.07
C GLY A 747 -4.42 -4.09 36.33
N SER A 748 -4.75 -2.80 36.22
CA SER A 748 -3.80 -1.71 36.45
C SER A 748 -3.33 -1.67 37.91
N TYR A 749 -2.05 -1.36 38.10
CA TYR A 749 -1.49 -1.07 39.41
C TYR A 749 -2.12 0.18 40.04
N SER A 750 -2.48 0.12 41.33
CA SER A 750 -3.22 1.19 42.01
C SER A 750 -2.48 1.84 43.19
N ASN A 751 -1.48 1.18 43.77
CA ASN A 751 -0.86 1.62 45.03
C ASN A 751 0.38 2.49 44.81
N TRP A 752 0.20 3.58 44.07
CA TRP A 752 1.28 4.48 43.67
C TRP A 752 1.86 5.27 44.84
N THR A 753 3.19 5.39 44.88
CA THR A 753 3.92 6.32 45.77
C THR A 753 4.58 7.41 44.91
N PRO A 754 4.94 8.57 45.48
CA PRO A 754 5.66 9.60 44.71
C PRO A 754 6.93 9.08 44.04
N GLY A 755 7.73 8.26 44.74
CA GLY A 755 8.94 7.64 44.19
C GLY A 755 8.64 6.72 43.01
N LEU A 756 7.61 5.87 43.11
CA LEU A 756 7.20 5.02 42.00
C LEU A 756 6.76 5.82 40.78
N VAL A 757 6.00 6.91 40.94
CA VAL A 757 5.55 7.72 39.79
C VAL A 757 6.74 8.33 39.05
N ARG A 758 7.78 8.81 39.76
CA ARG A 758 9.01 9.33 39.14
C ARG A 758 9.79 8.24 38.40
N ALA A 759 10.07 7.14 39.08
CA ALA A 759 10.88 6.06 38.54
C ALA A 759 10.22 5.36 37.35
N THR A 760 8.92 5.06 37.44
CA THR A 760 8.18 4.44 36.33
C THR A 760 8.05 5.38 35.12
N TYR A 761 8.03 6.70 35.33
CA TYR A 761 8.03 7.67 34.24
C TYR A 761 9.36 7.67 33.46
N ASN A 762 10.50 7.74 34.15
CA ASN A 762 11.81 7.68 33.50
C ASN A 762 12.09 6.31 32.87
N PHE A 763 11.63 5.22 33.50
CA PHE A 763 11.67 3.89 32.88
C PHE A 763 10.88 3.87 31.56
N GLN A 764 9.65 4.40 31.57
CA GLN A 764 8.85 4.48 30.34
C GLN A 764 9.54 5.31 29.27
N LEU A 765 10.12 6.47 29.64
CA LEU A 765 10.82 7.34 28.71
C LEU A 765 11.96 6.64 27.98
N HIS A 766 12.78 5.87 28.71
CA HIS A 766 13.79 5.01 28.07
C HIS A 766 13.15 3.97 27.15
N HIS A 767 12.13 3.26 27.63
CA HIS A 767 11.52 2.14 26.92
C HIS A 767 10.85 2.55 25.60
N VAL A 768 10.23 3.73 25.55
CA VAL A 768 9.53 4.21 24.34
C VAL A 768 10.39 5.12 23.45
N GLU A 769 11.66 5.32 23.81
CA GLU A 769 12.64 6.07 23.02
C GLU A 769 13.84 5.15 22.67
N PRO A 770 13.68 4.22 21.70
CA PRO A 770 14.70 3.23 21.38
C PRO A 770 16.00 3.86 20.85
N GLY A 771 15.96 5.12 20.40
CA GLY A 771 17.10 5.91 19.97
C GLY A 771 17.83 6.64 21.10
N ALA A 772 17.40 6.54 22.37
CA ALA A 772 17.96 7.33 23.49
C ALA A 772 19.48 7.24 23.61
N TYR A 773 20.06 6.07 23.32
CA TYR A 773 21.51 5.82 23.33
C TYR A 773 22.28 6.67 22.32
N ALA A 774 21.64 7.09 21.23
CA ALA A 774 22.22 7.95 20.20
C ALA A 774 21.72 9.40 20.33
N HIS A 775 20.47 9.61 20.75
CA HIS A 775 19.86 10.93 20.85
C HIS A 775 20.35 11.74 22.04
N ASN A 776 20.60 11.11 23.21
CA ASN A 776 21.26 11.73 24.36
C ASN A 776 21.58 10.67 25.44
N PHE A 777 22.67 9.92 25.25
CA PHE A 777 23.06 8.83 26.17
C PHE A 777 23.23 9.34 27.61
N GLU A 778 23.97 10.44 27.80
CA GLU A 778 24.26 10.99 29.11
C GLU A 778 22.98 11.36 29.87
N TYR A 779 22.06 12.08 29.20
CA TYR A 779 20.78 12.46 29.80
C TYR A 779 19.99 11.24 30.26
N MET A 780 19.84 10.23 29.39
CA MET A 780 19.07 9.03 29.71
C MET A 780 19.72 8.21 30.84
N ALA A 781 21.04 8.02 30.80
CA ALA A 781 21.78 7.31 31.84
C ALA A 781 21.66 8.02 33.20
N GLN A 782 21.74 9.36 33.24
CA GLN A 782 21.54 10.15 34.45
C GLN A 782 20.13 9.99 35.02
N LEU A 783 19.09 10.02 34.18
CA LEU A 783 17.70 9.81 34.62
C LEU A 783 17.47 8.43 35.21
N LEU A 784 17.99 7.38 34.57
CA LEU A 784 17.85 6.00 35.05
C LEU A 784 18.63 5.78 36.35
N HIS A 785 19.89 6.24 36.40
CA HIS A 785 20.73 6.18 37.60
C HIS A 785 20.05 6.85 38.79
N ASP A 786 19.62 8.10 38.64
CA ASP A 786 19.03 8.87 39.75
C ASP A 786 17.67 8.31 40.18
N SER A 787 16.95 7.65 39.26
CA SER A 787 15.71 6.93 39.61
C SER A 787 15.95 5.67 40.45
N ILE A 788 17.07 4.97 40.23
CA ILE A 788 17.50 3.86 41.09
C ILE A 788 17.84 4.40 42.47
N GLU A 789 18.62 5.48 42.54
CA GLU A 789 19.03 6.11 43.81
C GLU A 789 17.84 6.63 44.62
N ASP A 790 16.87 7.32 44.00
CA ASP A 790 15.68 7.87 44.68
C ASP A 790 14.80 6.77 45.30
N LEU A 791 14.73 5.60 44.66
CA LEU A 791 14.05 4.42 45.21
C LEU A 791 14.87 3.68 46.28
N GLY A 792 16.08 4.15 46.61
CA GLY A 792 16.97 3.55 47.58
C GLY A 792 17.73 2.32 47.06
N GLY A 793 17.89 2.19 45.74
CA GLY A 793 18.73 1.18 45.13
C GLY A 793 20.22 1.44 45.34
N ASP A 794 21.04 0.39 45.25
CA ASP A 794 22.49 0.50 45.37
C ASP A 794 23.11 0.95 44.04
N VAL A 795 23.62 2.18 44.02
CA VAL A 795 24.30 2.78 42.87
C VAL A 795 25.84 2.76 42.99
N SER A 796 26.40 2.16 44.03
CA SER A 796 27.85 2.23 44.31
C SER A 796 28.73 1.56 43.25
N GLY A 797 28.15 0.67 42.44
CA GLY A 797 28.80 0.02 41.30
C GLY A 797 28.43 0.62 39.93
N LEU A 798 27.56 1.63 39.89
CA LEU A 798 27.14 2.28 38.65
C LEU A 798 28.03 3.49 38.35
N VAL A 799 28.14 3.86 37.08
CA VAL A 799 28.74 5.13 36.68
C VAL A 799 27.63 6.08 36.25
N ARG A 800 27.57 7.24 36.90
CA ARG A 800 26.73 8.36 36.45
C ARG A 800 27.58 9.25 35.54
N PRO A 801 27.23 9.41 34.24
CA PRO A 801 27.96 10.29 33.33
C PRO A 801 27.89 11.77 33.75
#